data_AF-A0A368GZT0-F1
#
_entry.id   AF-A0A368GZT0-F1
#
_cell.length_a   1.000
_cell.length_b   1.000
_cell.length_c   1.000
_cell.angle_alpha   90.00
_cell.angle_beta   90.00
_cell.angle_gamma   90.00
#
_symmetry.space_group_name_H-M   'P 1'
#
loop_
_entity.id
_entity.type
_entity.pdbx_description
1 polymer ?
#
loop_
_entity_poly.entity_id
_entity_poly.type
_entity_poly.pdbx_seq_one_letter_code
_entity_poly.pdbx_strand_id
1 'polypeptide(L)'
;MVGLIGTHNGKFHCDEVFACFMLKRLNQFRDYNVLRGLADLNYVFRTRDPATLETCEVVVDVGGVYDHAKKRYDHHQKEFNETMQSLGVLDFNTKLSSAGLIYAHYGRQLIAEILGCSHNDRMVGIFYRKLYETFVEAIDAVDNGIPQYDGIPRYHMSGGLSGRVGHLNPHWNEVDPNPDERFQQAMDLVGGEFESNVSYLANVWWPAREIVEKAIDEAAQVDKSGRILYISTGGVPWKEHFFELEEEKGLSSRRMTYIIYEDSSSGTYRIQAIPNNRLSTFDNRMPLPKAWRGLRDDELSSVSGIDGCIFTHMTGFIGGNKTLEGAVEMARKAIEIGDAEAAASAESELEVKKMKLDAAENNGVENIAMDDRLTKIAGTAAITATVVGVGAAATYICTKHLRTIRRQNENVSHALETLSSEVHALRREIAELRIHENGVAPRTPSKNRNRVRSTLEGGGGDAPSTFSRNSLQYGRVASYQSFTSDTDYADAEEEWDNEAGDGQRTEQASTRLPPMSFAEVDKFFGTENVRPGYDILEKRYEAGDRSSELLWRLARFCHELACRTTDKEKKKELIFEGKRFALEGLEANDDDFNAIKWSAIMTGQSTDYMGTKEKIEESGKFKDLLDKALAKDSKEFSLLHMRGRYSYSVANLSWIERKAAAMFYGTPPTATIDEALEDLLAAYEEKPEWIENLFYIARIYLDKGDKENAKKFFSKVVALTPVDEEERDRVQEANKLLAKC
;
A
#
# COMPACT_ATOMS: atom_id res chain seq x y z
N MET A 1 10.30 -13.90 50.93
CA MET A 1 9.48 -12.75 50.52
C MET A 1 9.12 -12.97 49.08
N VAL A 2 7.88 -12.69 48.72
CA VAL A 2 7.44 -12.81 47.34
C VAL A 2 7.84 -11.50 46.63
N GLY A 3 8.57 -11.58 45.52
CA GLY A 3 9.03 -10.40 44.77
C GLY A 3 7.87 -9.57 44.22
N LEU A 4 8.13 -8.32 43.81
CA LEU A 4 7.13 -7.36 43.33
C LEU A 4 7.49 -6.86 41.92
N ILE A 5 6.48 -6.68 41.05
CA ILE A 5 6.62 -6.07 39.72
C ILE A 5 5.89 -4.72 39.74
N GLY A 6 6.62 -3.64 39.44
CA GLY A 6 6.11 -2.27 39.38
C GLY A 6 5.97 -1.72 37.96
N THR A 7 4.90 -0.97 37.69
CA THR A 7 4.68 -0.15 36.48
C THR A 7 3.90 1.11 36.84
N HIS A 8 3.60 2.00 35.90
CA HIS A 8 2.89 3.24 36.19
C HIS A 8 1.36 3.06 36.38
N ASN A 9 0.74 4.02 37.08
CA ASN A 9 -0.71 4.07 37.33
C ASN A 9 -1.50 5.00 36.38
N GLY A 10 -0.91 5.37 35.24
CA GLY A 10 -1.59 6.19 34.23
C GLY A 10 -2.50 5.38 33.31
N LYS A 11 -2.92 6.02 32.20
CA LYS A 11 -3.41 5.32 31.01
C LYS A 11 -2.35 4.28 30.63
N PHE A 12 -2.77 3.03 30.48
CA PHE A 12 -1.85 1.95 30.10
C PHE A 12 -1.75 1.78 28.58
N HIS A 13 -0.59 1.36 28.12
CA HIS A 13 -0.26 1.06 26.74
C HIS A 13 -0.08 -0.45 26.56
N CYS A 14 0.31 -0.85 25.34
CA CYS A 14 0.44 -2.27 25.03
C CYS A 14 1.76 -2.86 25.53
N ASP A 15 2.80 -2.03 25.64
CA ASP A 15 4.14 -2.48 25.94
C ASP A 15 4.30 -2.89 27.41
N GLU A 16 3.82 -2.09 28.36
CA GLU A 16 3.95 -2.39 29.78
C GLU A 16 2.97 -3.49 30.21
N VAL A 17 1.79 -3.55 29.56
CA VAL A 17 0.86 -4.68 29.69
C VAL A 17 1.52 -5.97 29.23
N PHE A 18 2.14 -5.98 28.04
CA PHE A 18 2.79 -7.18 27.52
C PHE A 18 4.05 -7.57 28.30
N ALA A 19 4.87 -6.59 28.71
CA ALA A 19 6.02 -6.80 29.58
C ALA A 19 5.61 -7.51 30.88
N CYS A 20 4.52 -7.06 31.51
CA CYS A 20 3.99 -7.69 32.71
C CYS A 20 3.48 -9.11 32.48
N PHE A 21 2.77 -9.36 31.37
CA PHE A 21 2.34 -10.70 30.99
C PHE A 21 3.55 -11.63 30.84
N MET A 22 4.59 -11.23 30.10
CA MET A 22 5.79 -12.04 29.89
C MET A 22 6.47 -12.40 31.20
N LEU A 23 6.66 -11.42 32.09
CA LEU A 23 7.23 -11.65 33.41
C LEU A 23 6.39 -12.65 34.20
N LYS A 24 5.06 -12.44 34.27
CA LYS A 24 4.14 -13.34 34.98
C LYS A 24 4.09 -14.75 34.41
N ARG A 25 4.40 -14.91 33.13
CA ARG A 25 4.42 -16.22 32.48
C ARG A 25 5.68 -17.03 32.79
N LEU A 26 6.79 -16.35 33.12
CA LEU A 26 8.07 -16.97 33.47
C LEU A 26 8.03 -17.55 34.90
N ASN A 27 8.45 -18.80 35.07
CA ASN A 27 8.48 -19.50 36.36
C ASN A 27 9.21 -18.72 37.46
N GLN A 28 10.28 -17.99 37.11
CA GLN A 28 11.06 -17.18 38.06
C GLN A 28 10.30 -16.00 38.68
N PHE A 29 9.30 -15.44 37.97
CA PHE A 29 8.52 -14.28 38.43
C PHE A 29 7.03 -14.57 38.57
N ARG A 30 6.58 -15.77 38.19
CA ARG A 30 5.16 -16.17 38.22
C ARG A 30 4.50 -15.93 39.56
N ASP A 31 5.20 -16.30 40.63
CA ASP A 31 4.70 -16.16 41.99
C ASP A 31 4.87 -14.75 42.55
N TYR A 32 5.52 -13.81 41.85
CA TYR A 32 5.77 -12.46 42.37
C TYR A 32 4.44 -11.79 42.71
N ASN A 33 4.28 -11.45 43.99
CA ASN A 33 3.06 -10.93 44.55
C ASN A 33 2.89 -9.52 44.06
N VAL A 34 1.66 -9.08 44.20
CA VAL A 34 1.39 -7.68 44.09
C VAL A 34 0.28 -7.26 45.02
N LEU A 35 0.50 -6.17 45.74
CA LEU A 35 -0.43 -5.73 46.78
C LEU A 35 -0.72 -4.24 46.63
N ARG A 36 -2.00 -3.93 46.41
CA ARG A 36 -2.78 -3.29 47.48
C ARG A 36 -4.25 -3.73 47.44
N GLY A 37 -4.68 -4.38 48.52
CA GLY A 37 -5.95 -4.01 49.15
C GLY A 37 -7.11 -5.00 49.18
N LEU A 38 -7.14 -6.09 48.40
CA LEU A 38 -8.18 -7.13 48.54
C LEU A 38 -7.60 -8.50 48.14
N ALA A 39 -7.91 -9.52 48.93
CA ALA A 39 -7.13 -10.74 49.10
C ALA A 39 -7.20 -11.78 47.96
N ASP A 40 -7.73 -11.47 46.78
CA ASP A 40 -8.14 -12.54 45.84
C ASP A 40 -7.74 -12.38 44.35
N LEU A 41 -6.89 -11.41 43.95
CA LEU A 41 -6.52 -11.27 42.52
C LEU A 41 -5.07 -10.81 42.29
N ASN A 42 -4.39 -11.49 41.35
CA ASN A 42 -3.00 -11.33 40.90
C ASN A 42 -2.78 -10.01 40.10
N TYR A 43 -2.49 -8.85 40.72
CA TYR A 43 -2.47 -7.54 40.00
C TYR A 43 -1.16 -6.74 40.06
N VAL A 44 -0.44 -6.44 38.97
CA VAL A 44 0.81 -5.60 38.89
C VAL A 44 0.78 -4.27 39.72
N PHE A 45 1.92 -3.84 40.29
CA PHE A 45 1.95 -2.73 41.26
C PHE A 45 2.03 -1.44 40.46
N ARG A 46 0.93 -0.69 40.42
CA ARG A 46 0.83 0.50 39.57
C ARG A 46 1.04 1.77 40.39
N THR A 47 2.18 2.43 40.19
CA THR A 47 2.55 3.70 40.86
C THR A 47 3.59 4.48 40.05
N ARG A 48 3.71 5.78 40.32
CA ARG A 48 4.89 6.58 39.92
C ARG A 48 5.73 7.04 41.11
N ASP A 49 5.36 6.64 42.33
CA ASP A 49 6.09 7.01 43.54
C ASP A 49 7.45 6.29 43.62
N PRO A 50 8.59 7.02 43.57
CA PRO A 50 9.91 6.40 43.57
C PRO A 50 10.18 5.54 44.80
N ALA A 51 9.72 5.97 45.99
CA ALA A 51 9.93 5.23 47.23
C ALA A 51 9.27 3.85 47.19
N THR A 52 8.11 3.76 46.53
CA THR A 52 7.43 2.48 46.36
C THR A 52 8.05 1.64 45.23
N LEU A 53 8.49 2.26 44.13
CA LEU A 53 9.19 1.56 43.04
C LEU A 53 10.53 0.95 43.50
N GLU A 54 11.21 1.58 44.46
CA GLU A 54 12.42 1.04 45.10
C GLU A 54 12.16 -0.33 45.76
N THR A 55 10.95 -0.57 46.26
CA THR A 55 10.57 -1.85 46.88
C THR A 55 10.27 -2.95 45.87
N CYS A 56 10.14 -2.61 44.58
CA CYS A 56 9.87 -3.56 43.52
C CYS A 56 11.15 -4.25 43.05
N GLU A 57 11.06 -5.57 42.86
CA GLU A 57 12.16 -6.37 42.35
C GLU A 57 12.36 -6.15 40.85
N VAL A 58 11.26 -6.02 40.11
CA VAL A 58 11.25 -5.67 38.69
C VAL A 58 10.44 -4.39 38.50
N VAL A 59 10.94 -3.46 37.70
CA VAL A 59 10.19 -2.26 37.32
C VAL A 59 10.21 -2.10 35.81
N VAL A 60 9.04 -1.91 35.21
CA VAL A 60 8.84 -1.72 33.78
C VAL A 60 8.12 -0.40 33.54
N ASP A 61 8.48 0.28 32.45
CA ASP A 61 7.79 1.48 31.93
C ASP A 61 7.71 2.70 32.89
N VAL A 62 8.49 2.66 33.97
CA VAL A 62 8.52 3.73 34.95
C VAL A 62 9.85 3.74 35.71
N GLY A 63 10.23 4.91 36.22
CA GLY A 63 11.41 5.09 37.07
C GLY A 63 12.62 5.68 36.35
N GLY A 64 12.57 5.89 35.04
CA GLY A 64 13.57 6.60 34.26
C GLY A 64 14.91 5.87 34.13
N VAL A 65 14.92 4.53 34.25
CA VAL A 65 16.15 3.72 34.19
C VAL A 65 15.95 2.45 33.37
N TYR A 66 16.87 2.21 32.43
CA TYR A 66 17.15 0.89 31.88
C TYR A 66 18.45 0.33 32.47
N ASP A 67 18.35 -0.79 33.18
CA ASP A 67 19.47 -1.54 33.74
C ASP A 67 19.01 -2.98 33.99
N HIS A 68 19.42 -3.91 33.12
CA HIS A 68 19.04 -5.32 33.22
C HIS A 68 19.53 -5.98 34.51
N ALA A 69 20.73 -5.63 34.99
CA ALA A 69 21.27 -6.19 36.23
C ALA A 69 20.43 -5.78 37.46
N LYS A 70 19.81 -4.59 37.42
CA LYS A 70 18.86 -4.12 38.42
C LYS A 70 17.39 -4.41 38.08
N LYS A 71 17.12 -5.12 36.99
CA LYS A 71 15.76 -5.41 36.48
C LYS A 71 14.90 -4.15 36.36
N ARG A 72 15.47 -3.07 35.81
CA ARG A 72 14.79 -1.82 35.48
C ARG A 72 14.68 -1.70 33.97
N TYR A 73 13.48 -1.51 33.45
CA TYR A 73 13.17 -1.62 32.02
C TYR A 73 12.34 -0.45 31.51
N ASP A 74 12.62 0.76 31.95
CA ASP A 74 11.98 1.97 31.42
C ASP A 74 12.78 2.48 30.21
N HIS A 75 12.09 2.91 29.15
CA HIS A 75 12.66 3.42 27.90
C HIS A 75 12.51 4.96 27.72
N HIS A 76 11.82 5.65 28.64
CA HIS A 76 11.46 7.06 28.53
C HIS A 76 12.62 8.05 28.71
N GLN A 77 13.85 7.58 28.93
CA GLN A 77 14.98 8.49 29.07
C GLN A 77 15.32 9.13 27.73
N LYS A 78 15.61 10.42 27.75
CA LYS A 78 15.99 11.17 26.55
C LYS A 78 17.12 10.50 25.76
N GLU A 79 18.08 9.91 26.47
CA GLU A 79 19.28 9.33 25.87
C GLU A 79 19.11 7.84 25.54
N PHE A 80 17.98 7.23 25.89
CA PHE A 80 17.69 5.83 25.58
C PHE A 80 17.42 5.67 24.08
N ASN A 81 18.26 4.84 23.43
CA ASN A 81 18.19 4.55 22.00
C ASN A 81 18.50 3.06 21.72
N GLU A 82 18.26 2.18 22.70
CA GLU A 82 18.55 0.76 22.55
C GLU A 82 17.56 0.10 21.57
N THR A 83 18.08 -0.85 20.81
CA THR A 83 17.42 -1.67 19.79
C THR A 83 17.82 -3.12 20.02
N MET A 84 17.14 -4.10 19.40
CA MET A 84 17.63 -5.48 19.44
C MET A 84 19.08 -5.61 18.93
N GLN A 85 19.45 -4.78 17.94
CA GLN A 85 20.79 -4.77 17.37
C GLN A 85 21.83 -4.17 18.31
N SER A 86 21.56 -3.06 18.99
CA SER A 86 22.51 -2.46 19.93
C SER A 86 22.75 -3.34 21.16
N LEU A 87 21.73 -4.12 21.57
CA LEU A 87 21.86 -5.14 22.62
C LEU A 87 22.53 -6.44 22.12
N GLY A 88 22.76 -6.57 20.81
CA GLY A 88 23.46 -7.72 20.21
C GLY A 88 22.66 -9.02 20.21
N VAL A 89 21.32 -8.96 20.26
CA VAL A 89 20.45 -10.15 20.37
C VAL A 89 19.73 -10.52 19.06
N LEU A 90 19.32 -9.54 18.25
CA LEU A 90 18.77 -9.70 16.90
C LEU A 90 19.14 -8.49 16.03
N ASP A 91 19.05 -8.60 14.71
CA ASP A 91 19.39 -7.58 13.72
C ASP A 91 18.22 -6.64 13.37
N PHE A 92 17.52 -6.15 14.39
CA PHE A 92 16.43 -5.16 14.23
C PHE A 92 16.81 -3.82 14.85
N ASN A 93 16.46 -2.73 14.15
CA ASN A 93 16.81 -1.36 14.49
C ASN A 93 15.66 -0.54 15.09
N THR A 94 14.50 -1.15 15.29
CA THR A 94 13.38 -0.51 15.97
C THR A 94 13.75 -0.24 17.42
N LYS A 95 13.53 1.00 17.88
CA LYS A 95 13.78 1.42 19.26
C LYS A 95 12.87 0.60 20.20
N LEU A 96 13.43 0.03 21.26
CA LEU A 96 12.68 -0.83 22.17
C LEU A 96 11.80 -0.02 23.13
N SER A 97 10.62 -0.54 23.44
CA SER A 97 9.83 -0.16 24.62
C SER A 97 10.07 -1.14 25.77
N SER A 98 9.31 -1.06 26.86
CA SER A 98 9.44 -2.02 27.95
C SER A 98 9.16 -3.46 27.53
N ALA A 99 8.24 -3.67 26.59
CA ALA A 99 7.99 -4.98 25.99
C ALA A 99 9.24 -5.52 25.30
N GLY A 100 9.81 -4.77 24.36
CA GLY A 100 11.02 -5.16 23.64
C GLY A 100 12.20 -5.42 24.56
N LEU A 101 12.39 -4.63 25.62
CA LEU A 101 13.44 -4.85 26.62
C LEU A 101 13.26 -6.18 27.37
N ILE A 102 12.05 -6.46 27.87
CA ILE A 102 11.76 -7.75 28.53
C ILE A 102 11.94 -8.91 27.55
N TYR A 103 11.47 -8.75 26.31
CA TYR A 103 11.61 -9.77 25.28
C TYR A 103 13.07 -10.01 24.90
N ALA A 104 13.89 -8.96 24.80
CA ALA A 104 15.32 -9.06 24.49
C ALA A 104 16.07 -9.95 25.49
N HIS A 105 15.75 -9.81 26.77
CA HIS A 105 16.43 -10.52 27.86
C HIS A 105 15.81 -11.89 28.18
N TYR A 106 14.49 -12.02 28.07
CA TYR A 106 13.77 -13.20 28.54
C TYR A 106 12.95 -13.94 27.46
N GLY A 107 12.85 -13.42 26.23
CA GLY A 107 11.96 -13.94 25.19
C GLY A 107 12.24 -15.41 24.81
N ARG A 108 13.51 -15.80 24.71
CA ARG A 108 13.89 -17.21 24.50
C ARG A 108 13.44 -18.13 25.64
N GLN A 109 13.65 -17.69 26.88
CA GLN A 109 13.21 -18.45 28.06
C GLN A 109 11.68 -18.55 28.10
N LEU A 110 10.98 -17.46 27.83
CA LEU A 110 9.53 -17.40 27.78
C LEU A 110 8.95 -18.41 26.78
N ILE A 111 9.45 -18.40 25.54
CA ILE A 111 9.00 -19.34 24.50
C ILE A 111 9.27 -20.78 24.92
N ALA A 112 10.45 -21.07 25.45
CA ALA A 112 10.81 -22.42 25.89
C ALA A 112 9.93 -22.92 27.04
N GLU A 113 9.58 -22.06 27.99
CA GLU A 113 8.68 -22.41 29.08
C GLU A 113 7.23 -22.60 28.63
N ILE A 114 6.76 -21.84 27.63
CA ILE A 114 5.45 -22.06 27.01
C ILE A 114 5.40 -23.42 26.29
N LEU A 115 6.48 -23.78 25.58
CA LEU A 115 6.58 -25.03 24.83
C LEU A 115 6.98 -26.25 25.67
N GLY A 116 7.45 -26.04 26.90
CA GLY A 116 7.98 -27.10 27.76
C GLY A 116 9.28 -27.72 27.22
N CYS A 117 10.12 -26.95 26.52
CA CYS A 117 11.37 -27.40 25.92
C CYS A 117 12.60 -26.62 26.41
N SER A 118 13.78 -26.91 25.86
CA SER A 118 15.02 -26.21 26.20
C SER A 118 15.11 -24.85 25.52
N HIS A 119 15.53 -23.80 26.24
CA HIS A 119 15.74 -22.46 25.66
C HIS A 119 16.88 -22.39 24.63
N ASN A 120 17.73 -23.41 24.57
CA ASN A 120 18.81 -23.56 23.59
C ASN A 120 18.38 -24.36 22.35
N ASP A 121 17.12 -24.82 22.30
CA ASP A 121 16.60 -25.49 21.11
C ASP A 121 16.68 -24.55 19.89
N ARG A 122 17.08 -25.10 18.73
CA ARG A 122 17.15 -24.36 17.46
C ARG A 122 15.78 -23.77 17.13
N MET A 123 14.69 -24.51 17.38
CA MET A 123 13.31 -24.08 17.14
C MET A 123 13.00 -22.81 17.94
N VAL A 124 13.38 -22.76 19.23
CA VAL A 124 13.17 -21.59 20.08
C VAL A 124 13.90 -20.37 19.52
N GLY A 125 15.10 -20.54 18.96
CA GLY A 125 15.82 -19.46 18.30
C GLY A 125 15.12 -18.91 17.06
N ILE A 126 14.53 -19.78 16.25
CA ILE A 126 13.74 -19.39 15.07
C ILE A 126 12.47 -18.66 15.49
N PHE A 127 11.76 -19.19 16.49
CA PHE A 127 10.53 -18.57 16.99
C PHE A 127 10.80 -17.23 17.66
N TYR A 128 11.92 -17.10 18.38
CA TYR A 128 12.34 -15.84 19.00
C TYR A 128 12.51 -14.71 17.97
N ARG A 129 13.15 -15.00 16.84
CA ARG A 129 13.26 -14.04 15.73
C ARG A 129 11.88 -13.74 15.14
N LYS A 130 11.13 -14.78 14.77
CA LYS A 130 9.85 -14.63 14.06
C LYS A 130 8.81 -13.89 14.88
N LEU A 131 8.68 -14.21 16.17
CA LEU A 131 7.76 -13.53 17.07
C LEU A 131 8.18 -12.08 17.34
N TYR A 132 9.48 -11.75 17.31
CA TYR A 132 9.86 -10.34 17.33
C TYR A 132 9.37 -9.62 16.08
N GLU A 133 9.74 -10.13 14.90
CA GLU A 133 9.40 -9.56 13.59
C GLU A 133 7.89 -9.38 13.38
N THR A 134 7.07 -10.37 13.76
CA THR A 134 5.64 -10.37 13.44
C THR A 134 4.74 -9.94 14.59
N PHE A 135 5.28 -9.68 15.79
CA PHE A 135 4.47 -9.37 16.97
C PHE A 135 5.09 -8.27 17.84
N VAL A 136 6.29 -8.49 18.40
CA VAL A 136 6.84 -7.60 19.42
C VAL A 136 7.32 -6.27 18.83
N GLU A 137 7.92 -6.28 17.64
CA GLU A 137 8.44 -5.08 16.98
C GLU A 137 7.35 -4.03 16.74
N ALA A 138 6.13 -4.46 16.41
CA ALA A 138 5.00 -3.55 16.24
C ALA A 138 4.59 -2.87 17.56
N ILE A 139 4.71 -3.57 18.70
CA ILE A 139 4.45 -3.01 20.03
C ILE A 139 5.53 -1.96 20.36
N ASP A 140 6.80 -2.30 20.13
CA ASP A 140 7.94 -1.39 20.31
C ASP A 140 7.82 -0.12 19.45
N ALA A 141 7.48 -0.29 18.17
CA ALA A 141 7.32 0.80 17.21
C ALA A 141 6.18 1.75 17.59
N VAL A 142 4.99 1.20 17.89
CA VAL A 142 3.81 2.01 18.23
C VAL A 142 4.05 2.84 19.48
N ASP A 143 4.66 2.23 20.50
CA ASP A 143 4.90 2.91 21.77
C ASP A 143 5.97 4.02 21.65
N ASN A 144 7.02 3.78 20.86
CA ASN A 144 8.03 4.80 20.55
C ASN A 144 7.57 5.83 19.48
N GLY A 145 6.32 5.76 19.01
CA GLY A 145 5.78 6.67 17.99
C GLY A 145 6.43 6.53 16.61
N ILE A 146 6.98 5.35 16.31
CA ILE A 146 7.58 5.02 15.02
C ILE A 146 6.46 4.65 14.05
N PRO A 147 6.33 5.35 12.90
CA PRO A 147 5.30 5.03 11.92
C PRO A 147 5.62 3.70 11.20
N GLN A 148 4.59 2.94 10.86
CA GLN A 148 4.74 1.67 10.14
C GLN A 148 5.36 1.84 8.74
N TYR A 149 5.24 3.03 8.15
CA TYR A 149 5.82 3.38 6.86
C TYR A 149 5.99 4.90 6.76
N ASP A 150 6.85 5.32 5.84
CA ASP A 150 7.06 6.73 5.56
C ASP A 150 5.84 7.36 4.88
N GLY A 151 5.42 8.53 5.36
CA GLY A 151 4.35 9.32 4.75
C GLY A 151 2.97 9.16 5.41
N ILE A 152 1.91 9.54 4.68
CA ILE A 152 0.53 9.53 5.20
C ILE A 152 -0.14 8.20 4.83
N PRO A 153 -0.74 7.49 5.80
CA PRO A 153 -1.50 6.27 5.52
C PRO A 153 -2.69 6.51 4.61
N ARG A 154 -2.90 5.60 3.62
CA ARG A 154 -4.09 5.66 2.74
C ARG A 154 -5.39 5.47 3.53
N TYR A 155 -5.35 4.68 4.59
CA TYR A 155 -6.45 4.44 5.52
C TYR A 155 -5.90 4.20 6.92
N HIS A 156 -6.70 4.53 7.94
CA HIS A 156 -6.32 4.33 9.34
C HIS A 156 -6.76 2.95 9.84
N MET A 157 -5.87 2.24 10.53
CA MET A 157 -6.15 0.94 11.14
C MET A 157 -6.19 1.07 12.66
N SER A 158 -7.38 1.36 13.21
CA SER A 158 -7.56 1.50 14.66
C SER A 158 -7.71 0.17 15.42
N GLY A 159 -7.87 -0.95 14.68
CA GLY A 159 -8.17 -2.28 15.24
C GLY A 159 -6.95 -3.13 15.63
N GLY A 160 -5.72 -2.62 15.51
CA GLY A 160 -4.51 -3.34 15.89
C GLY A 160 -4.44 -3.66 17.39
N LEU A 161 -3.52 -4.54 17.79
CA LEU A 161 -3.36 -5.01 19.16
C LEU A 161 -3.22 -3.85 20.17
N SER A 162 -2.34 -2.89 19.91
CA SER A 162 -2.18 -1.71 20.77
C SER A 162 -3.44 -0.84 20.84
N GLY A 163 -4.21 -0.76 19.76
CA GLY A 163 -5.51 -0.07 19.74
C GLY A 163 -6.55 -0.78 20.61
N ARG A 164 -6.63 -2.11 20.52
CA ARG A 164 -7.52 -2.95 21.35
C ARG A 164 -7.16 -2.88 22.83
N VAL A 165 -5.88 -2.88 23.18
CA VAL A 165 -5.42 -2.59 24.55
C VAL A 165 -5.83 -1.18 24.96
N GLY A 166 -5.64 -0.20 24.08
CA GLY A 166 -6.08 1.18 24.30
C GLY A 166 -7.57 1.30 24.66
N HIS A 167 -8.45 0.54 23.99
CA HIS A 167 -9.89 0.50 24.25
C HIS A 167 -10.29 -0.11 25.59
N LEU A 168 -9.38 -0.82 26.28
CA LEU A 168 -9.64 -1.34 27.62
C LEU A 168 -9.36 -0.29 28.71
N ASN A 169 -8.71 0.83 28.40
CA ASN A 169 -8.51 1.89 29.38
C ASN A 169 -9.85 2.45 29.88
N PRO A 170 -9.96 2.82 31.16
CA PRO A 170 -11.12 3.54 31.68
C PRO A 170 -11.52 4.73 30.81
N HIS A 171 -12.80 4.85 30.51
CA HIS A 171 -13.30 5.97 29.73
C HIS A 171 -13.43 7.23 30.59
N TRP A 172 -13.24 8.40 29.99
CA TRP A 172 -13.31 9.69 30.70
C TRP A 172 -14.65 9.96 31.39
N ASN A 173 -15.72 9.30 30.94
CA ASN A 173 -17.09 9.43 31.41
C ASN A 173 -17.61 8.20 32.20
N GLU A 174 -16.73 7.26 32.56
CA GLU A 174 -17.07 6.12 33.41
C GLU A 174 -17.08 6.53 34.88
N VAL A 175 -18.04 6.02 35.66
CA VAL A 175 -18.15 6.30 37.09
C VAL A 175 -17.42 5.19 37.86
N ASP A 176 -16.46 5.57 38.70
CA ASP A 176 -15.64 4.67 39.53
C ASP A 176 -15.07 3.44 38.79
N PRO A 177 -14.43 3.60 37.62
CA PRO A 177 -13.82 2.48 36.92
C PRO A 177 -12.71 1.85 37.77
N ASN A 178 -12.54 0.53 37.66
CA ASN A 178 -11.42 -0.19 38.25
C ASN A 178 -10.28 -0.37 37.23
N PRO A 179 -9.22 0.47 37.22
CA PRO A 179 -8.19 0.43 36.20
C PRO A 179 -7.32 -0.83 36.25
N ASP A 180 -7.27 -1.50 37.40
CA ASP A 180 -6.44 -2.69 37.59
C ASP A 180 -7.11 -3.94 37.01
N GLU A 181 -8.44 -4.04 37.14
CA GLU A 181 -9.22 -5.05 36.43
C GLU A 181 -9.09 -4.90 34.92
N ARG A 182 -9.16 -3.66 34.41
CA ARG A 182 -8.94 -3.36 32.98
C ARG A 182 -7.53 -3.73 32.51
N PHE A 183 -6.53 -3.48 33.35
CA PHE A 183 -5.14 -3.87 33.07
C PHE A 183 -4.99 -5.39 32.98
N GLN A 184 -5.67 -6.14 33.86
CA GLN A 184 -5.69 -7.61 33.78
C GLN A 184 -6.36 -8.11 32.50
N GLN A 185 -7.51 -7.53 32.11
CA GLN A 185 -8.17 -7.83 30.84
C GLN A 185 -7.23 -7.57 29.64
N ALA A 186 -6.43 -6.51 29.70
CA ALA A 186 -5.44 -6.20 28.68
C ALA A 186 -4.28 -7.21 28.66
N MET A 187 -3.81 -7.68 29.83
CA MET A 187 -2.81 -8.74 29.92
C MET A 187 -3.32 -10.06 29.34
N ASP A 188 -4.57 -10.43 29.63
CA ASP A 188 -5.20 -11.64 29.09
C ASP A 188 -5.35 -11.54 27.56
N LEU A 189 -5.71 -10.37 27.05
CA LEU A 189 -5.82 -10.08 25.61
C LEU A 189 -4.48 -10.26 24.89
N VAL A 190 -3.45 -9.53 25.31
CA VAL A 190 -2.14 -9.53 24.64
C VAL A 190 -1.43 -10.87 24.84
N GLY A 191 -1.55 -11.45 26.03
CA GLY A 191 -0.94 -12.72 26.39
C GLY A 191 -1.55 -13.90 25.66
N GLY A 192 -2.89 -13.95 25.57
CA GLY A 192 -3.59 -14.99 24.82
C GLY A 192 -3.25 -14.95 23.33
N GLU A 193 -3.08 -13.75 22.76
CA GLU A 193 -2.65 -13.60 21.36
C GLU A 193 -1.20 -14.07 21.17
N PHE A 194 -0.28 -13.71 22.06
CA PHE A 194 1.11 -14.16 22.01
C PHE A 194 1.24 -15.69 22.14
N GLU A 195 0.56 -16.30 23.11
CA GLU A 195 0.57 -17.76 23.27
C GLU A 195 -0.05 -18.49 22.08
N SER A 196 -1.10 -17.91 21.47
CA SER A 196 -1.69 -18.44 20.25
C SER A 196 -0.69 -18.42 19.09
N ASN A 197 0.09 -17.34 18.94
CA ASN A 197 1.15 -17.25 17.94
C ASN A 197 2.26 -18.28 18.20
N VAL A 198 2.73 -18.42 19.44
CA VAL A 198 3.72 -19.47 19.82
C VAL A 198 3.20 -20.87 19.48
N SER A 199 1.94 -21.15 19.83
CA SER A 199 1.29 -22.43 19.55
C SER A 199 1.12 -22.68 18.06
N TYR A 200 0.74 -21.68 17.27
CA TYR A 200 0.67 -21.77 15.81
C TYR A 200 2.04 -22.10 15.22
N LEU A 201 3.10 -21.40 15.66
CA LEU A 201 4.45 -21.69 15.19
C LEU A 201 4.88 -23.12 15.50
N ALA A 202 4.61 -23.60 16.71
CA ALA A 202 4.99 -24.95 17.14
C ALA A 202 4.21 -26.07 16.45
N ASN A 203 2.89 -25.89 16.33
CA ASN A 203 1.98 -26.98 15.98
C ASN A 203 1.52 -26.96 14.51
N VAL A 204 1.71 -25.83 13.81
CA VAL A 204 1.25 -25.66 12.42
C VAL A 204 2.40 -25.26 11.50
N TRP A 205 3.05 -24.12 11.77
CA TRP A 205 4.08 -23.60 10.87
C TRP A 205 5.35 -24.44 10.87
N TRP A 206 5.87 -24.86 12.03
CA TRP A 206 7.13 -25.60 12.10
C TRP A 206 7.06 -27.00 11.47
N PRO A 207 6.01 -27.83 11.74
CA PRO A 207 5.86 -29.13 11.07
C PRO A 207 5.68 -29.03 9.55
N ALA A 208 5.13 -27.91 9.04
CA ALA A 208 4.95 -27.70 7.61
C ALA A 208 6.25 -27.77 6.81
N ARG A 209 7.39 -27.39 7.43
CA ARG A 209 8.69 -27.40 6.76
C ARG A 209 9.05 -28.76 6.19
N GLU A 210 8.84 -29.83 6.95
CA GLU A 210 9.16 -31.20 6.52
C GLU A 210 8.33 -31.61 5.30
N ILE A 211 7.06 -31.20 5.27
CA ILE A 211 6.14 -31.47 4.15
C ILE A 211 6.61 -30.74 2.89
N VAL A 212 6.99 -29.47 3.02
CA VAL A 212 7.47 -28.64 1.89
C VAL A 212 8.81 -29.16 1.38
N GLU A 213 9.73 -29.52 2.27
CA GLU A 213 11.01 -30.10 1.91
C GLU A 213 10.83 -31.41 1.14
N LYS A 214 9.95 -32.28 1.62
CA LYS A 214 9.60 -33.52 0.92
C LYS A 214 9.02 -33.24 -0.46
N ALA A 215 8.11 -32.27 -0.59
CA ALA A 215 7.52 -31.89 -1.88
C ALA A 215 8.58 -31.37 -2.89
N ILE A 216 9.60 -30.64 -2.42
CA ILE A 216 10.74 -30.20 -3.24
C ILE A 216 11.58 -31.38 -3.70
N ASP A 217 11.90 -32.31 -2.79
CA ASP A 217 12.73 -33.47 -3.08
C ASP A 217 12.02 -34.45 -4.05
N GLU A 218 10.69 -34.57 -3.95
CA GLU A 218 9.85 -35.45 -4.77
C GLU A 218 9.37 -34.78 -6.09
N ALA A 219 9.67 -33.50 -6.33
CA ALA A 219 9.18 -32.76 -7.50
C ALA A 219 9.44 -33.45 -8.86
N ALA A 220 10.56 -34.19 -8.99
CA ALA A 220 10.89 -34.94 -10.22
C ALA A 220 10.02 -36.20 -10.42
N GLN A 221 9.39 -36.70 -9.36
CA GLN A 221 8.47 -37.84 -9.39
C GLN A 221 7.06 -37.38 -9.77
N VAL A 222 6.68 -36.16 -9.37
CA VAL A 222 5.41 -35.51 -9.76
C VAL A 222 5.41 -35.20 -11.25
N ASP A 223 6.46 -34.53 -11.73
CA ASP A 223 6.65 -34.25 -13.15
C ASP A 223 8.14 -34.27 -13.51
N LYS A 224 8.46 -34.80 -14.70
CA LYS A 224 9.84 -34.96 -15.16
C LYS A 224 10.59 -33.65 -15.29
N SER A 225 9.90 -32.52 -15.46
CA SER A 225 10.52 -31.19 -15.45
C SER A 225 11.14 -30.84 -14.09
N GLY A 226 10.64 -31.43 -13.00
CA GLY A 226 10.98 -31.03 -11.63
C GLY A 226 10.54 -29.62 -11.27
N ARG A 227 9.64 -29.01 -12.06
CA ARG A 227 9.11 -27.65 -11.87
C ARG A 227 7.75 -27.63 -11.17
N ILE A 228 7.15 -28.79 -10.94
CA ILE A 228 5.82 -28.95 -10.32
C ILE A 228 6.00 -29.66 -8.99
N LEU A 229 5.50 -29.04 -7.92
CA LEU A 229 5.50 -29.58 -6.57
C LEU A 229 4.10 -30.09 -6.24
N TYR A 230 4.04 -31.12 -5.40
CA TYR A 230 2.78 -31.62 -4.87
C TYR A 230 2.83 -31.71 -3.35
N ILE A 231 1.84 -31.13 -2.69
CA ILE A 231 1.60 -31.28 -1.26
C ILE A 231 0.28 -32.04 -1.10
N SER A 232 0.36 -33.23 -0.49
CA SER A 232 -0.79 -34.13 -0.31
C SER A 232 -1.81 -33.70 0.74
N THR A 233 -1.61 -32.54 1.36
CA THR A 233 -2.45 -32.06 2.47
C THR A 233 -2.70 -30.57 2.26
N GLY A 234 -3.96 -30.19 2.09
CA GLY A 234 -4.36 -28.80 2.01
C GLY A 234 -4.08 -28.02 3.31
N GLY A 235 -3.98 -26.70 3.19
CA GLY A 235 -3.79 -25.79 4.34
C GLY A 235 -2.37 -25.77 4.92
N VAL A 236 -1.40 -26.41 4.27
CA VAL A 236 0.02 -26.35 4.67
C VAL A 236 0.57 -24.94 4.37
N PRO A 237 1.13 -24.21 5.36
CA PRO A 237 1.74 -22.90 5.14
C PRO A 237 3.10 -23.07 4.45
N TRP A 238 3.08 -23.16 3.12
CA TRP A 238 4.23 -23.59 2.32
C TRP A 238 5.14 -22.46 1.87
N LYS A 239 4.65 -21.22 1.70
CA LYS A 239 5.37 -20.17 0.95
C LYS A 239 6.72 -19.85 1.56
N GLU A 240 6.73 -19.51 2.85
CA GLU A 240 7.94 -19.10 3.55
C GLU A 240 8.99 -20.23 3.56
N HIS A 241 8.58 -21.45 3.93
CA HIS A 241 9.46 -22.61 3.90
C HIS A 241 10.00 -22.92 2.51
N PHE A 242 9.17 -22.78 1.48
CA PHE A 242 9.61 -23.01 0.09
C PHE A 242 10.76 -22.08 -0.29
N PHE A 243 10.64 -20.77 -0.03
CA PHE A 243 11.68 -19.82 -0.40
C PHE A 243 12.98 -20.04 0.40
N GLU A 244 12.86 -20.32 1.70
CA GLU A 244 14.04 -20.66 2.52
C GLU A 244 14.73 -21.93 2.03
N LEU A 245 13.97 -23.00 1.77
CA LEU A 245 14.51 -24.27 1.30
C LEU A 245 15.09 -24.18 -0.11
N GLU A 246 14.49 -23.38 -1.00
CA GLU A 246 15.03 -23.14 -2.34
C GLU A 246 16.39 -22.46 -2.28
N GLU A 247 16.56 -21.47 -1.40
CA GLU A 247 17.84 -20.79 -1.18
C GLU A 247 18.86 -21.73 -0.51
N GLU A 248 18.48 -22.39 0.58
CA GLU A 248 19.34 -23.31 1.34
C GLU A 248 19.88 -24.46 0.47
N LYS A 249 19.05 -25.02 -0.42
CA LYS A 249 19.43 -26.11 -1.32
C LYS A 249 20.03 -25.63 -2.65
N GLY A 250 20.08 -24.31 -2.91
CA GLY A 250 20.61 -23.74 -4.15
C GLY A 250 19.81 -24.12 -5.40
N LEU A 251 18.48 -24.19 -5.28
CA LEU A 251 17.59 -24.73 -6.31
C LEU A 251 16.98 -23.68 -7.24
N SER A 252 17.37 -22.40 -7.15
CA SER A 252 16.80 -21.31 -7.96
C SER A 252 16.89 -21.56 -9.48
N SER A 253 17.92 -22.30 -9.94
CA SER A 253 18.08 -22.67 -11.35
C SER A 253 17.06 -23.69 -11.84
N ARG A 254 16.42 -24.44 -10.94
CA ARG A 254 15.39 -25.44 -11.25
C ARG A 254 14.08 -24.80 -11.69
N ARG A 255 13.90 -23.49 -11.43
CA ARG A 255 12.71 -22.71 -11.81
C ARG A 255 11.40 -23.40 -11.43
N MET A 256 11.31 -23.88 -10.19
CA MET A 256 10.07 -24.42 -9.63
C MET A 256 8.93 -23.42 -9.85
N THR A 257 7.85 -23.84 -10.50
CA THR A 257 6.88 -22.94 -11.12
C THR A 257 5.50 -23.04 -10.51
N TYR A 258 5.04 -24.26 -10.23
CA TYR A 258 3.71 -24.52 -9.71
C TYR A 258 3.76 -25.41 -8.49
N ILE A 259 2.86 -25.16 -7.55
CA ILE A 259 2.56 -26.07 -6.44
C ILE A 259 1.12 -26.53 -6.54
N ILE A 260 0.92 -27.84 -6.38
CA ILE A 260 -0.39 -28.47 -6.40
C ILE A 260 -0.71 -28.99 -5.01
N TYR A 261 -1.93 -28.76 -4.55
CA TYR A 261 -2.40 -29.28 -3.27
C TYR A 261 -3.89 -29.60 -3.32
N GLU A 262 -4.30 -30.58 -2.52
CA GLU A 262 -5.71 -30.94 -2.36
C GLU A 262 -6.41 -29.89 -1.49
N ASP A 263 -7.53 -29.38 -1.97
CA ASP A 263 -8.45 -28.57 -1.19
C ASP A 263 -9.17 -29.46 -0.18
N SER A 264 -8.92 -29.20 1.10
CA SER A 264 -9.44 -30.00 2.21
C SER A 264 -10.96 -29.95 2.36
N SER A 265 -11.63 -28.98 1.74
CA SER A 265 -13.08 -28.80 1.80
C SER A 265 -13.83 -29.58 0.71
N SER A 266 -13.24 -29.66 -0.49
CA SER A 266 -13.91 -30.16 -1.70
C SER A 266 -13.33 -31.47 -2.24
N GLY A 267 -12.13 -31.87 -1.80
CA GLY A 267 -11.39 -33.00 -2.36
C GLY A 267 -10.91 -32.78 -3.80
N THR A 268 -10.94 -31.53 -4.25
CA THR A 268 -10.42 -31.11 -5.56
C THR A 268 -8.99 -30.61 -5.44
N TYR A 269 -8.32 -30.35 -6.55
CA TYR A 269 -6.90 -29.98 -6.57
C TYR A 269 -6.71 -28.55 -7.05
N ARG A 270 -5.95 -27.78 -6.29
CA ARG A 270 -5.52 -26.43 -6.64
C ARG A 270 -4.17 -26.47 -7.30
N ILE A 271 -3.98 -25.59 -8.29
CA ILE A 271 -2.70 -25.35 -8.95
C ILE A 271 -2.37 -23.89 -8.71
N GLN A 272 -1.35 -23.62 -7.89
CA GLN A 272 -0.95 -22.26 -7.55
C GLN A 272 0.39 -21.94 -8.19
N ALA A 273 0.47 -20.81 -8.87
CA ALA A 273 1.71 -20.28 -9.41
C ALA A 273 2.61 -19.82 -8.26
N ILE A 274 3.88 -20.21 -8.30
CA ILE A 274 4.87 -19.83 -7.31
C ILE A 274 5.33 -18.40 -7.60
N PRO A 275 5.32 -17.49 -6.61
CA PRO A 275 5.78 -16.12 -6.82
C PRO A 275 7.29 -16.02 -7.07
N ASN A 276 7.71 -14.91 -7.65
CA ASN A 276 9.12 -14.56 -7.82
C ASN A 276 9.77 -14.20 -6.48
N ASN A 277 9.00 -13.72 -5.51
CA ASN A 277 9.48 -13.28 -4.20
C ASN A 277 8.48 -13.63 -3.10
N ARG A 278 8.96 -14.03 -1.92
CA ARG A 278 8.15 -14.29 -0.71
C ARG A 278 7.23 -13.14 -0.30
N LEU A 279 7.59 -11.90 -0.62
CA LEU A 279 6.85 -10.68 -0.28
C LEU A 279 5.87 -10.20 -1.37
N SER A 280 5.93 -10.79 -2.58
CA SER A 280 5.03 -10.43 -3.67
C SER A 280 4.13 -11.59 -3.99
N THR A 281 2.83 -11.46 -3.73
CA THR A 281 1.86 -12.54 -3.90
C THR A 281 1.33 -12.69 -5.32
N PHE A 282 1.46 -11.66 -6.16
CA PHE A 282 0.89 -11.61 -7.51
C PHE A 282 1.93 -11.57 -8.64
N ASP A 283 3.20 -11.29 -8.33
CA ASP A 283 4.31 -11.40 -9.28
C ASP A 283 4.76 -12.86 -9.37
N ASN A 284 4.09 -13.61 -10.23
CA ASN A 284 4.28 -15.06 -10.38
C ASN A 284 5.39 -15.41 -11.37
N ARG A 285 6.17 -16.45 -11.05
CA ARG A 285 7.22 -16.99 -11.95
C ARG A 285 6.67 -17.32 -13.32
N MET A 286 5.45 -17.87 -13.34
CA MET A 286 4.66 -18.12 -14.52
C MET A 286 3.20 -18.21 -14.08
N PRO A 287 2.37 -17.19 -14.34
CA PRO A 287 0.94 -17.32 -14.16
C PRO A 287 0.36 -18.30 -15.19
N LEU A 288 -0.80 -18.88 -14.87
CA LEU A 288 -1.55 -19.73 -15.78
C LEU A 288 -1.86 -18.99 -17.10
N PRO A 289 -1.98 -19.71 -18.24
CA PRO A 289 -2.12 -19.14 -19.57
C PRO A 289 -3.24 -18.11 -19.67
N LYS A 290 -3.01 -17.00 -20.37
CA LYS A 290 -4.00 -15.93 -20.55
C LYS A 290 -5.33 -16.44 -21.10
N ALA A 291 -5.28 -17.37 -22.05
CA ALA A 291 -6.45 -17.99 -22.64
C ALA A 291 -7.33 -18.77 -21.64
N TRP A 292 -6.82 -19.12 -20.45
CA TRP A 292 -7.56 -19.87 -19.43
C TRP A 292 -8.18 -18.95 -18.38
N ARG A 293 -7.65 -17.73 -18.22
CA ARG A 293 -7.98 -16.83 -17.11
C ARG A 293 -9.44 -16.40 -17.16
N GLY A 294 -10.12 -16.50 -16.01
CA GLY A 294 -11.54 -16.20 -15.89
C GLY A 294 -12.48 -17.31 -16.38
N LEU A 295 -11.97 -18.35 -17.03
CA LEU A 295 -12.79 -19.48 -17.50
C LEU A 295 -13.03 -20.52 -16.40
N ARG A 296 -14.15 -21.23 -16.50
CA ARG A 296 -14.57 -22.27 -15.55
C ARG A 296 -15.06 -23.54 -16.25
N ASP A 297 -15.10 -24.63 -15.50
CA ASP A 297 -15.76 -25.89 -15.84
C ASP A 297 -15.52 -26.39 -17.28
N ASP A 298 -16.59 -26.67 -18.03
CA ASP A 298 -16.54 -27.25 -19.37
C ASP A 298 -15.92 -26.28 -20.40
N GLU A 299 -16.07 -24.97 -20.21
CA GLU A 299 -15.46 -23.96 -21.07
C GLU A 299 -13.94 -23.98 -20.93
N LEU A 300 -13.45 -23.95 -19.69
CA LEU A 300 -12.02 -24.09 -19.39
C LEU A 300 -11.50 -25.45 -19.85
N SER A 301 -12.25 -26.53 -19.64
CA SER A 301 -11.85 -27.86 -20.09
C SER A 301 -11.71 -27.93 -21.61
N SER A 302 -12.63 -27.29 -22.34
CA SER A 302 -12.61 -27.21 -23.80
C SER A 302 -11.43 -26.38 -24.32
N VAL A 303 -11.19 -25.20 -23.74
CA VAL A 303 -10.10 -24.30 -24.17
C VAL A 303 -8.72 -24.84 -23.81
N SER A 304 -8.58 -25.41 -22.62
CA SER A 304 -7.33 -26.03 -22.17
C SER A 304 -7.10 -27.39 -22.83
N GLY A 305 -8.15 -28.08 -23.28
CA GLY A 305 -8.10 -29.46 -23.74
C GLY A 305 -7.76 -30.44 -22.61
N ILE A 306 -8.13 -30.10 -21.38
CA ILE A 306 -7.88 -30.89 -20.17
C ILE A 306 -9.21 -31.11 -19.47
N ASP A 307 -9.59 -32.35 -19.24
CA ASP A 307 -10.87 -32.65 -18.61
C ASP A 307 -10.88 -32.29 -17.12
N GLY A 308 -12.08 -31.97 -16.62
CA GLY A 308 -12.31 -31.79 -15.19
C GLY A 308 -11.74 -30.49 -14.61
N CYS A 309 -11.42 -29.50 -15.44
CA CYS A 309 -11.09 -28.17 -14.97
C CYS A 309 -12.25 -27.56 -14.18
N ILE A 310 -11.93 -26.78 -13.15
CA ILE A 310 -12.92 -26.10 -12.28
C ILE A 310 -12.89 -24.60 -12.56
N PHE A 311 -11.72 -23.98 -12.43
CA PHE A 311 -11.55 -22.55 -12.74
C PHE A 311 -10.08 -22.18 -12.97
N THR A 312 -9.85 -21.00 -13.54
CA THR A 312 -8.56 -20.28 -13.46
C THR A 312 -8.84 -18.82 -13.09
N HIS A 313 -8.18 -18.31 -12.06
CA HIS A 313 -8.36 -16.92 -11.63
C HIS A 313 -7.98 -15.93 -12.74
N MET A 314 -8.62 -14.75 -12.78
CA MET A 314 -8.41 -13.74 -13.82
C MET A 314 -6.95 -13.28 -13.95
N THR A 315 -6.18 -13.24 -12.86
CA THR A 315 -4.75 -12.91 -12.91
C THR A 315 -3.85 -14.13 -13.20
N GLY A 316 -4.42 -15.34 -13.25
CA GLY A 316 -3.70 -16.58 -13.51
C GLY A 316 -2.87 -17.12 -12.34
N PHE A 317 -2.96 -16.53 -11.14
CA PHE A 317 -2.15 -16.98 -10.00
C PHE A 317 -2.56 -18.35 -9.44
N ILE A 318 -3.82 -18.75 -9.63
CA ILE A 318 -4.37 -20.02 -9.15
C ILE A 318 -5.42 -20.57 -10.11
N GLY A 319 -5.54 -21.88 -10.17
CA GLY A 319 -6.62 -22.60 -10.84
C GLY A 319 -6.97 -23.89 -10.11
N GLY A 320 -7.95 -24.63 -10.63
CA GLY A 320 -8.42 -25.86 -10.01
C GLY A 320 -8.81 -26.95 -11.03
N ASN A 321 -8.62 -28.20 -10.63
CA ASN A 321 -9.07 -29.38 -11.35
C ASN A 321 -9.66 -30.41 -10.38
N LYS A 322 -10.61 -31.22 -10.84
CA LYS A 322 -11.24 -32.30 -10.07
C LYS A 322 -10.28 -33.43 -9.71
N THR A 323 -9.19 -33.62 -10.46
CA THR A 323 -8.21 -34.70 -10.23
C THR A 323 -6.79 -34.17 -10.12
N LEU A 324 -5.93 -34.92 -9.42
CA LEU A 324 -4.51 -34.60 -9.31
C LEU A 324 -3.84 -34.66 -10.67
N GLU A 325 -4.17 -35.68 -11.47
CA GLU A 325 -3.64 -35.87 -12.81
C GLU A 325 -4.01 -34.70 -13.72
N GLY A 326 -5.26 -34.23 -13.64
CA GLY A 326 -5.71 -33.05 -14.39
C GLY A 326 -5.01 -31.78 -13.92
N ALA A 327 -4.78 -31.62 -12.61
CA ALA A 327 -4.03 -30.49 -12.08
C ALA A 327 -2.56 -30.47 -12.53
N VAL A 328 -1.90 -31.63 -12.54
CA VAL A 328 -0.54 -31.78 -13.05
C VAL A 328 -0.48 -31.52 -14.55
N GLU A 329 -1.48 -31.97 -15.32
CA GLU A 329 -1.56 -31.70 -16.76
C GLU A 329 -1.77 -30.21 -17.05
N MET A 330 -2.60 -29.53 -16.27
CA MET A 330 -2.77 -28.07 -16.37
C MET A 330 -1.45 -27.35 -16.12
N ALA A 331 -0.73 -27.70 -15.05
CA ALA A 331 0.58 -27.12 -14.76
C ALA A 331 1.61 -27.41 -15.86
N ARG A 332 1.63 -28.64 -16.40
CA ARG A 332 2.52 -29.05 -17.50
C ARG A 332 2.27 -28.25 -18.77
N LYS A 333 1.01 -28.16 -19.20
CA LYS A 333 0.62 -27.43 -20.40
C LYS A 333 0.81 -25.93 -20.24
N ALA A 334 0.61 -25.40 -19.03
CA ALA A 334 0.94 -24.01 -18.72
C ALA A 334 2.45 -23.73 -18.85
N ILE A 335 3.30 -24.64 -18.37
CA ILE A 335 4.76 -24.55 -18.55
C ILE A 335 5.14 -24.57 -20.03
N GLU A 336 4.56 -25.48 -20.82
CA GLU A 336 4.84 -25.59 -22.25
C GLU A 336 4.48 -24.30 -23.00
N ILE A 337 3.28 -23.75 -22.76
CA ILE A 337 2.85 -22.48 -23.36
C ILE A 337 3.78 -21.34 -22.94
N GLY A 338 4.08 -21.22 -21.64
CA GLY A 338 4.93 -20.14 -21.14
C GLY A 338 6.38 -20.21 -21.63
N ASP A 339 6.95 -21.41 -21.75
CA ASP A 339 8.31 -21.59 -22.31
C ASP A 339 8.34 -21.27 -23.82
N ALA A 340 7.28 -21.62 -24.57
CA ALA A 340 7.15 -21.26 -25.99
C ALA A 340 7.01 -19.75 -26.20
N GLU A 341 6.20 -19.07 -25.37
CA GLU A 341 6.06 -17.61 -25.40
C GLU A 341 7.38 -16.91 -25.07
N ALA A 342 8.11 -17.40 -24.06
CA ALA A 342 9.42 -16.87 -23.70
C ALA A 342 10.46 -17.05 -24.81
N ALA A 343 10.47 -18.20 -25.49
CA ALA A 343 11.35 -18.46 -26.62
C ALA A 343 11.05 -17.53 -27.81
N ALA A 344 9.77 -17.37 -28.16
CA ALA A 344 9.35 -16.46 -29.24
C ALA A 344 9.72 -15.00 -28.94
N SER A 345 9.55 -14.56 -27.69
CA SER A 345 9.96 -13.21 -27.27
C SER A 345 11.48 -13.01 -27.42
N ALA A 346 12.28 -13.97 -26.97
CA ALA A 346 13.74 -13.91 -27.06
C ALA A 346 14.24 -13.89 -28.51
N GLU A 347 13.63 -14.67 -29.41
CA GLU A 347 13.95 -14.63 -30.85
C GLU A 347 13.64 -13.27 -31.47
N SER A 348 12.48 -12.68 -31.15
CA SER A 348 12.08 -11.37 -31.65
C SER A 348 13.01 -10.24 -31.16
N GLU A 349 13.44 -10.28 -29.90
CA GLU A 349 14.41 -9.32 -29.35
C GLU A 349 15.77 -9.44 -30.05
N LEU A 350 16.20 -10.67 -30.35
CA LEU A 350 17.47 -10.94 -31.02
C LEU A 350 17.45 -10.48 -32.48
N GLU A 351 16.30 -10.58 -33.15
CA GLU A 351 16.08 -10.07 -34.50
C GLU A 351 16.08 -8.53 -34.53
N VAL A 352 15.40 -7.87 -33.58
CA VAL A 352 15.46 -6.40 -33.42
C VAL A 352 16.89 -5.93 -33.14
N LYS A 353 17.65 -6.68 -32.33
CA LYS A 353 19.05 -6.35 -32.01
C LYS A 353 19.97 -6.50 -33.23
N LYS A 354 19.75 -7.51 -34.09
CA LYS A 354 20.44 -7.66 -35.38
C LYS A 354 20.11 -6.50 -36.32
N MET A 355 18.84 -6.14 -36.48
CA MET A 355 18.43 -5.00 -37.30
C MET A 355 19.08 -3.68 -36.85
N LYS A 356 19.18 -3.45 -35.53
CA LYS A 356 19.87 -2.26 -34.98
C LYS A 356 21.38 -2.27 -35.24
N LEU A 357 22.01 -3.45 -35.27
CA LEU A 357 23.43 -3.61 -35.62
C LEU A 357 23.68 -3.36 -37.11
N ASP A 358 22.85 -3.91 -37.99
CA ASP A 358 22.95 -3.71 -39.44
C ASP A 358 22.72 -2.24 -39.84
N ALA A 359 21.81 -1.55 -39.14
CA ALA A 359 21.60 -0.11 -39.30
C ALA A 359 22.80 0.74 -38.83
N ALA A 360 23.50 0.31 -37.78
CA ALA A 360 24.70 0.98 -37.27
C ALA A 360 25.90 0.81 -38.21
N GLU A 361 26.05 -0.36 -38.85
CA GLU A 361 27.08 -0.57 -39.88
C GLU A 361 26.84 0.27 -41.13
N ASN A 362 25.59 0.40 -41.59
CA ASN A 362 25.26 1.26 -42.74
C ASN A 362 25.47 2.75 -42.46
N ASN A 363 25.18 3.22 -41.23
CA ASN A 363 25.45 4.62 -40.81
C ASN A 363 26.94 4.89 -40.53
N GLY A 364 27.75 3.84 -40.33
CA GLY A 364 29.21 3.95 -40.20
C GLY A 364 29.91 4.29 -41.51
N VAL A 365 29.33 3.89 -42.65
CA VAL A 365 29.89 4.15 -43.99
C VAL A 365 29.72 5.61 -44.42
N GLU A 366 28.68 6.31 -43.96
CA GLU A 366 28.49 7.75 -44.24
C GLU A 366 29.39 8.67 -43.38
N ASN A 367 29.75 8.25 -42.16
CA ASN A 367 30.57 9.08 -41.26
C ASN A 367 32.07 9.08 -41.61
N ILE A 368 32.57 8.10 -42.37
CA ILE A 368 33.97 8.07 -42.84
C ILE A 368 34.25 9.20 -43.84
N ALA A 369 33.23 9.73 -44.52
CA ALA A 369 33.37 10.87 -45.43
C ALA A 369 33.49 12.23 -44.70
N MET A 370 33.18 12.31 -43.41
CA MET A 370 33.15 13.57 -42.66
C MET A 370 34.36 13.79 -41.74
N ASP A 371 35.16 12.75 -41.47
CA ASP A 371 36.29 12.79 -40.53
C ASP A 371 37.59 13.37 -41.13
N ASP A 372 37.68 13.45 -42.47
CA ASP A 372 38.88 13.96 -43.19
C ASP A 372 39.01 15.51 -43.12
N ARG A 373 38.03 16.20 -42.52
CA ARG A 373 38.03 17.67 -42.33
C ARG A 373 38.38 18.12 -40.91
N LEU A 374 38.38 17.24 -39.91
CA LEU A 374 38.59 17.59 -38.50
C LEU A 374 40.04 17.45 -38.03
N THR A 375 40.89 16.74 -38.78
CA THR A 375 42.31 16.49 -38.43
C THR A 375 43.24 17.70 -38.60
N LYS A 376 42.75 18.87 -39.04
CA LYS A 376 43.56 20.07 -39.30
C LYS A 376 43.53 21.16 -38.21
N ILE A 377 42.80 20.98 -37.10
CA ILE A 377 42.62 22.07 -36.10
C ILE A 377 43.22 21.76 -34.71
N ALA A 378 43.55 20.53 -34.36
CA ALA A 378 44.05 20.20 -33.01
C ALA A 378 45.58 20.06 -32.96
N GLY A 379 46.30 21.18 -33.07
CA GLY A 379 47.76 21.21 -33.03
C GLY A 379 48.33 22.32 -32.17
N THR A 380 48.08 22.32 -30.86
CA THR A 380 48.97 22.94 -29.84
C THR A 380 48.43 22.73 -28.42
N ALA A 381 49.18 22.00 -27.57
CA ALA A 381 49.47 22.28 -26.15
C ALA A 381 49.78 20.97 -25.39
N ALA A 382 51.06 20.62 -25.35
CA ALA A 382 51.64 19.71 -24.38
C ALA A 382 52.31 20.52 -23.26
N ILE A 383 52.30 19.99 -22.02
CA ILE A 383 53.08 20.31 -20.79
C ILE A 383 52.10 20.01 -19.60
N THR A 384 52.34 19.16 -18.60
CA THR A 384 53.51 18.39 -18.15
C THR A 384 53.04 17.22 -17.28
N ALA A 385 53.79 16.12 -17.32
CA ALA A 385 53.59 14.92 -16.55
C ALA A 385 53.92 15.11 -15.05
N THR A 386 52.90 15.08 -14.18
CA THR A 386 53.08 14.78 -12.73
C THR A 386 51.83 14.16 -12.08
N VAL A 387 50.85 13.66 -12.85
CA VAL A 387 49.55 13.14 -12.32
C VAL A 387 49.33 11.64 -12.61
N VAL A 388 50.23 10.98 -13.35
CA VAL A 388 49.97 9.66 -13.95
C VAL A 388 49.86 8.51 -12.91
N GLY A 389 50.43 8.65 -11.72
CA GLY A 389 50.39 7.59 -10.69
C GLY A 389 49.08 7.48 -9.89
N VAL A 390 48.40 8.59 -9.62
CA VAL A 390 47.12 8.62 -8.86
C VAL A 390 45.92 8.55 -9.81
N GLY A 391 46.08 9.05 -11.04
CA GLY A 391 45.05 9.00 -12.08
C GLY A 391 44.69 7.57 -12.47
N ALA A 392 45.65 6.65 -12.65
CA ALA A 392 45.35 5.30 -13.13
C ALA A 392 44.48 4.48 -12.14
N ALA A 393 44.68 4.63 -10.84
CA ALA A 393 43.86 3.95 -9.82
C ALA A 393 42.46 4.58 -9.69
N ALA A 394 42.36 5.91 -9.73
CA ALA A 394 41.08 6.62 -9.71
C ALA A 394 40.27 6.37 -11.00
N THR A 395 40.94 6.32 -12.16
CA THR A 395 40.32 5.96 -13.45
C THR A 395 39.94 4.49 -13.48
N TYR A 396 40.71 3.57 -12.90
CA TYR A 396 40.34 2.16 -12.79
C TYR A 396 39.13 1.94 -11.85
N ILE A 397 39.10 2.63 -10.71
CA ILE A 397 37.96 2.59 -9.78
C ILE A 397 36.73 3.25 -10.42
N CYS A 398 36.86 4.41 -11.06
CA CYS A 398 35.78 5.05 -11.79
C CYS A 398 35.28 4.20 -12.96
N THR A 399 36.15 3.58 -13.75
CA THR A 399 35.73 2.69 -14.84
C THR A 399 35.10 1.40 -14.32
N LYS A 400 35.54 0.87 -13.18
CA LYS A 400 34.89 -0.26 -12.50
C LYS A 400 33.51 0.12 -11.95
N HIS A 401 33.38 1.28 -11.29
CA HIS A 401 32.09 1.79 -10.80
C HIS A 401 31.15 2.15 -11.95
N LEU A 402 31.64 2.79 -13.00
CA LEU A 402 30.86 3.10 -14.22
C LEU A 402 30.41 1.83 -14.94
N ARG A 403 31.20 0.75 -14.92
CA ARG A 403 30.79 -0.57 -15.44
C ARG A 403 29.71 -1.20 -14.56
N THR A 404 29.81 -1.11 -13.23
CA THR A 404 28.77 -1.59 -12.31
C THR A 404 27.47 -0.79 -12.48
N ILE A 405 27.57 0.53 -12.58
CA ILE A 405 26.43 1.43 -12.82
C ILE A 405 25.84 1.18 -14.21
N ARG A 406 26.65 0.96 -15.25
CA ARG A 406 26.13 0.55 -16.58
C ARG A 406 25.40 -0.78 -16.51
N ARG A 407 25.93 -1.77 -15.80
CA ARG A 407 25.30 -3.08 -15.65
C ARG A 407 24.01 -3.01 -14.83
N GLN A 408 23.96 -2.15 -13.83
CA GLN A 408 22.73 -1.85 -13.08
C GLN A 408 21.72 -1.07 -13.95
N ASN A 409 22.16 -0.10 -14.75
CA ASN A 409 21.30 0.62 -15.70
C ASN A 409 20.80 -0.25 -16.85
N GLU A 410 21.59 -1.22 -17.32
CA GLU A 410 21.18 -2.21 -18.33
C GLU A 410 20.11 -3.14 -17.74
N ASN A 411 20.28 -3.61 -16.50
CA ASN A 411 19.26 -4.40 -15.80
C ASN A 411 17.98 -3.59 -15.51
N VAL A 412 18.13 -2.30 -15.16
CA VAL A 412 16.99 -1.39 -14.95
C VAL A 412 16.29 -1.06 -16.26
N SER A 413 17.04 -0.90 -17.36
CA SER A 413 16.44 -0.67 -18.69
C SER A 413 15.70 -1.91 -19.18
N HIS A 414 16.23 -3.12 -18.95
CA HIS A 414 15.54 -4.37 -19.25
C HIS A 414 14.27 -4.51 -18.40
N ALA A 415 14.34 -4.18 -17.10
CA ALA A 415 13.18 -4.18 -16.21
C ALA A 415 12.13 -3.13 -16.62
N LEU A 416 12.55 -1.96 -17.10
CA LEU A 416 11.67 -0.92 -17.64
C LEU A 416 11.02 -1.32 -18.97
N GLU A 417 11.75 -2.02 -19.85
CA GLU A 417 11.19 -2.56 -21.09
C GLU A 417 10.19 -3.69 -20.81
N THR A 418 10.49 -4.58 -19.85
CA THR A 418 9.55 -5.60 -19.37
C THR A 418 8.30 -4.97 -18.74
N LEU A 419 8.48 -3.99 -17.85
CA LEU A 419 7.38 -3.29 -17.18
C LEU A 419 6.53 -2.48 -18.17
N SER A 420 7.16 -1.83 -19.15
CA SER A 420 6.44 -1.11 -20.21
C SER A 420 5.64 -2.06 -21.10
N SER A 421 6.19 -3.24 -21.40
CA SER A 421 5.48 -4.30 -22.14
C SER A 421 4.27 -4.83 -21.36
N GLU A 422 4.42 -5.05 -20.06
CA GLU A 422 3.33 -5.47 -19.17
C GLU A 422 2.25 -4.39 -19.02
N VAL A 423 2.63 -3.11 -18.88
CA VAL A 423 1.67 -1.99 -18.87
C VAL A 423 0.90 -1.90 -20.19
N HIS A 424 1.56 -2.13 -21.33
CA HIS A 424 0.87 -2.19 -22.63
C HIS A 424 -0.02 -3.43 -22.79
N ALA A 425 0.30 -4.55 -22.15
CA ALA A 425 -0.55 -5.73 -22.11
C ALA A 425 -1.80 -5.49 -21.24
N LEU A 426 -1.62 -4.93 -20.04
CA LEU A 426 -2.70 -4.58 -19.13
C LEU A 426 -3.63 -3.50 -19.70
N ARG A 427 -3.09 -2.49 -20.41
CA ARG A 427 -3.91 -1.48 -21.12
C ARG A 427 -4.77 -2.10 -22.23
N ARG A 428 -4.27 -3.14 -22.91
CA ARG A 428 -5.05 -3.90 -23.90
C ARG A 428 -6.14 -4.74 -23.22
N GLU A 429 -5.82 -5.42 -22.13
CA GLU A 429 -6.78 -6.18 -21.32
C GLU A 429 -7.90 -5.30 -20.76
N ILE A 430 -7.58 -4.10 -20.26
CA ILE A 430 -8.57 -3.13 -19.78
C ILE A 430 -9.46 -2.64 -20.94
N ALA A 431 -8.92 -2.47 -22.14
CA ALA A 431 -9.70 -2.10 -23.31
C ALA A 431 -10.66 -3.22 -23.74
N GLU A 432 -10.25 -4.49 -23.64
CA GLU A 432 -11.08 -5.67 -23.94
C GLU A 432 -12.17 -5.89 -22.87
N LEU A 433 -11.85 -5.69 -21.59
CA LEU A 433 -12.82 -5.79 -20.49
C LEU A 433 -13.88 -4.68 -20.54
N ARG A 434 -13.52 -3.47 -20.95
CA ARG A 434 -14.48 -2.37 -21.18
C ARG A 434 -15.46 -2.65 -22.33
N ILE A 435 -15.09 -3.51 -23.29
CA ILE A 435 -15.99 -3.96 -24.35
C ILE A 435 -17.01 -4.99 -23.80
N HIS A 436 -16.64 -5.78 -22.78
CA HIS A 436 -17.54 -6.72 -22.10
C HIS A 436 -18.47 -6.08 -21.06
N GLU A 437 -18.03 -5.03 -20.35
CA GLU A 437 -18.85 -4.36 -19.31
C GLU A 437 -20.04 -3.58 -19.90
N ASN A 438 -19.93 -3.09 -21.15
CA ASN A 438 -21.04 -2.42 -21.85
C ASN A 438 -22.20 -3.36 -22.26
N GLY A 439 -22.13 -4.66 -21.92
CA GLY A 439 -23.13 -5.67 -22.22
C GLY A 439 -24.09 -6.04 -21.07
N VAL A 440 -23.89 -5.56 -19.83
CA VAL A 440 -24.65 -6.02 -18.64
C VAL A 440 -25.25 -4.84 -17.87
N ALA A 441 -26.58 -4.85 -17.66
CA ALA A 441 -27.32 -3.77 -16.99
C ALA A 441 -27.43 -3.99 -15.45
N PRO A 442 -27.48 -2.94 -14.60
CA PRO A 442 -27.44 -3.08 -13.14
C PRO A 442 -28.80 -3.38 -12.48
N ARG A 443 -28.80 -4.20 -11.41
CA ARG A 443 -29.96 -4.51 -10.54
C ARG A 443 -30.05 -3.58 -9.31
N THR A 444 -31.27 -3.15 -8.95
CA THR A 444 -31.60 -2.33 -7.76
C THR A 444 -31.88 -3.13 -6.48
N PRO A 445 -31.65 -2.59 -5.26
CA PRO A 445 -31.82 -3.32 -4.00
C PRO A 445 -33.27 -3.30 -3.48
N SER A 446 -33.77 -4.48 -3.07
CA SER A 446 -35.07 -4.68 -2.43
C SER A 446 -35.02 -4.39 -0.93
N LYS A 447 -35.99 -3.60 -0.43
CA LYS A 447 -36.24 -3.35 0.98
C LYS A 447 -37.11 -4.47 1.55
N ASN A 448 -36.72 -5.08 2.67
CA ASN A 448 -37.70 -5.72 3.55
C ASN A 448 -37.44 -5.46 5.04
N ARG A 449 -38.43 -4.81 5.67
CA ARG A 449 -38.59 -4.57 7.10
C ARG A 449 -39.20 -5.82 7.74
N ASN A 450 -38.56 -6.39 8.77
CA ASN A 450 -39.22 -7.38 9.62
C ASN A 450 -39.79 -6.73 10.90
N ARG A 451 -41.07 -7.04 11.11
CA ARG A 451 -41.97 -6.57 12.16
C ARG A 451 -42.02 -7.64 13.24
N VAL A 452 -41.64 -7.28 14.48
CA VAL A 452 -41.75 -8.13 15.66
C VAL A 452 -43.21 -8.28 16.06
N ARG A 453 -43.65 -9.51 16.36
CA ARG A 453 -44.93 -9.80 17.03
C ARG A 453 -44.68 -10.76 18.19
N SER A 454 -45.10 -10.32 19.37
CA SER A 454 -45.08 -11.01 20.65
C SER A 454 -46.19 -12.06 20.77
N THR A 455 -45.93 -13.16 21.48
CA THR A 455 -46.93 -13.88 22.29
C THR A 455 -46.28 -14.54 23.49
N LEU A 456 -46.95 -14.39 24.63
CA LEU A 456 -46.67 -14.84 26.00
C LEU A 456 -47.28 -16.23 26.28
N GLU A 457 -46.99 -16.73 27.49
CA GLU A 457 -47.51 -17.89 28.25
C GLU A 457 -46.63 -19.16 28.18
N GLY A 458 -46.25 -19.85 29.26
CA GLY A 458 -46.50 -19.70 30.71
C GLY A 458 -46.22 -21.04 31.45
N GLY A 459 -45.63 -20.98 32.65
CA GLY A 459 -45.53 -22.07 33.67
C GLY A 459 -44.41 -23.11 33.45
N GLY A 460 -43.65 -23.61 34.43
CA GLY A 460 -43.63 -23.51 35.90
C GLY A 460 -43.05 -24.83 36.46
N GLY A 461 -42.15 -24.77 37.47
CA GLY A 461 -41.89 -25.90 38.39
C GLY A 461 -40.48 -26.52 38.45
N ASP A 462 -39.84 -26.29 39.60
CA ASP A 462 -38.96 -27.15 40.41
C ASP A 462 -37.50 -27.54 39.99
N ALA A 463 -36.59 -27.23 40.93
CA ALA A 463 -35.17 -27.63 41.04
C ALA A 463 -35.05 -29.03 41.76
N PRO A 464 -33.90 -29.75 41.84
CA PRO A 464 -32.55 -29.22 42.06
C PRO A 464 -31.33 -29.91 41.39
N SER A 465 -30.26 -29.11 41.28
CA SER A 465 -28.81 -29.42 41.31
C SER A 465 -28.24 -30.71 40.69
N THR A 466 -27.41 -30.55 39.66
CA THR A 466 -26.07 -31.18 39.59
C THR A 466 -25.10 -30.28 38.83
N PHE A 467 -23.93 -30.08 39.45
CA PHE A 467 -22.78 -29.36 38.92
C PHE A 467 -22.21 -30.07 37.69
N SER A 468 -22.06 -29.39 36.57
CA SER A 468 -21.04 -29.73 35.57
C SER A 468 -20.56 -28.46 34.86
N ARG A 469 -19.23 -28.31 34.86
CA ARG A 469 -18.48 -27.24 34.19
C ARG A 469 -18.84 -27.23 32.70
N ASN A 470 -19.25 -26.08 32.19
CA ASN A 470 -19.09 -25.77 30.77
C ASN A 470 -18.32 -24.45 30.64
N SER A 471 -17.14 -24.59 30.06
CA SER A 471 -16.30 -23.53 29.54
C SER A 471 -17.10 -22.65 28.57
N LEU A 472 -17.15 -21.36 28.87
CA LEU A 472 -17.59 -20.35 27.91
C LEU A 472 -16.63 -20.33 26.74
N GLN A 473 -17.10 -20.85 25.62
CA GLN A 473 -16.48 -20.78 24.31
C GLN A 473 -16.63 -19.33 23.80
N TYR A 474 -15.70 -18.46 24.20
CA TYR A 474 -15.53 -17.18 23.52
C TYR A 474 -14.99 -17.45 22.13
N GLY A 475 -15.72 -16.97 21.12
CA GLY A 475 -15.38 -17.13 19.71
C GLY A 475 -13.96 -16.61 19.43
N ARG A 476 -13.17 -17.45 18.75
CA ARG A 476 -11.91 -17.05 18.14
C ARG A 476 -12.18 -15.90 17.18
N VAL A 477 -11.77 -14.70 17.54
CA VAL A 477 -11.46 -13.64 16.59
C VAL A 477 -9.96 -13.48 16.64
N ALA A 478 -9.25 -14.30 15.88
CA ALA A 478 -7.83 -14.14 15.66
C ALA A 478 -7.65 -13.17 14.48
N SER A 479 -7.24 -11.93 14.75
CA SER A 479 -6.77 -11.03 13.70
C SER A 479 -5.37 -11.45 13.28
N TYR A 480 -5.27 -12.48 12.43
CA TYR A 480 -4.02 -12.79 11.77
C TYR A 480 -3.71 -11.67 10.76
N GLN A 481 -2.89 -10.71 11.18
CA GLN A 481 -2.15 -9.86 10.25
C GLN A 481 -0.75 -10.44 10.09
N SER A 482 -0.68 -11.68 9.60
CA SER A 482 0.52 -12.13 8.91
C SER A 482 0.31 -11.85 7.43
N PHE A 483 1.17 -11.03 6.84
CA PHE A 483 1.27 -10.80 5.39
C PHE A 483 1.57 -12.10 4.59
N THR A 484 1.66 -13.26 5.25
CA THR A 484 1.93 -14.57 4.66
C THR A 484 0.81 -15.60 4.87
N SER A 485 -0.43 -15.18 5.16
CA SER A 485 -1.58 -16.10 5.25
C SER A 485 -1.74 -16.91 3.96
N ASP A 486 -1.29 -18.17 3.98
CA ASP A 486 -1.46 -19.13 2.89
C ASP A 486 -2.91 -19.63 2.78
N THR A 487 -3.73 -19.35 3.79
CA THR A 487 -5.12 -19.79 3.89
C THR A 487 -6.12 -18.87 3.16
N ASP A 488 -5.75 -17.61 2.88
CA ASP A 488 -6.68 -16.64 2.26
C ASP A 488 -7.00 -16.93 0.78
N TYR A 489 -6.38 -17.97 0.19
CA TYR A 489 -6.51 -18.31 -1.23
C TYR A 489 -7.42 -19.51 -1.50
N ALA A 490 -7.88 -20.22 -0.45
CA ALA A 490 -8.74 -21.39 -0.59
C ALA A 490 -10.18 -21.04 -0.98
N ASP A 491 -10.66 -19.84 -0.63
CA ASP A 491 -12.08 -19.46 -0.75
C ASP A 491 -12.41 -18.68 -2.04
N ALA A 492 -11.52 -18.64 -3.03
CA ALA A 492 -11.72 -17.91 -4.29
C ALA A 492 -12.88 -18.47 -5.16
N GLU A 493 -13.48 -19.61 -4.78
CA GLU A 493 -14.66 -20.16 -5.46
C GLU A 493 -15.98 -19.48 -5.05
N GLU A 494 -16.07 -18.93 -3.83
CA GLU A 494 -17.35 -18.51 -3.22
C GLU A 494 -17.89 -17.16 -3.73
N GLU A 495 -17.11 -16.35 -4.43
CA GLU A 495 -17.57 -15.03 -4.90
C GLU A 495 -18.64 -15.10 -6.01
N TRP A 496 -18.91 -16.26 -6.60
CA TRP A 496 -19.66 -16.37 -7.87
C TRP A 496 -20.97 -17.19 -7.82
N ASP A 497 -21.27 -17.92 -6.73
CA ASP A 497 -22.44 -18.82 -6.65
C ASP A 497 -23.80 -18.10 -6.51
N ASN A 498 -23.83 -16.77 -6.58
CA ASN A 498 -25.04 -15.97 -6.36
C ASN A 498 -25.66 -15.40 -7.64
N GLU A 499 -25.77 -16.14 -8.75
CA GLU A 499 -26.62 -15.66 -9.87
C GLU A 499 -27.08 -16.73 -10.88
N ALA A 500 -27.93 -17.68 -10.44
CA ALA A 500 -28.73 -18.49 -11.37
C ALA A 500 -30.21 -18.51 -10.94
N GLY A 501 -30.99 -17.57 -11.47
CA GLY A 501 -32.44 -17.51 -11.31
C GLY A 501 -33.12 -17.21 -12.65
N ASP A 502 -33.76 -18.23 -13.22
CA ASP A 502 -34.61 -18.20 -14.41
C ASP A 502 -35.78 -17.21 -14.24
N GLY A 503 -36.08 -16.44 -15.29
CA GLY A 503 -37.08 -15.39 -15.25
C GLY A 503 -37.48 -14.89 -16.64
N GLN A 504 -38.49 -15.53 -17.22
CA GLN A 504 -39.21 -15.10 -18.42
C GLN A 504 -39.56 -13.59 -18.38
N ARG A 505 -39.17 -12.86 -19.43
CA ARG A 505 -39.41 -11.42 -19.58
C ARG A 505 -40.59 -11.16 -20.51
N THR A 506 -41.60 -10.45 -20.03
CA THR A 506 -42.66 -9.85 -20.86
C THR A 506 -42.30 -8.39 -21.17
N GLU A 507 -42.45 -8.00 -22.44
CA GLU A 507 -42.19 -6.64 -22.94
C GLU A 507 -43.31 -5.67 -22.55
N GLN A 508 -42.94 -4.48 -22.06
CA GLN A 508 -43.75 -3.27 -22.20
C GLN A 508 -42.86 -2.09 -22.59
N ALA A 509 -43.22 -1.46 -23.72
CA ALA A 509 -42.57 -0.31 -24.30
C ALA A 509 -42.84 0.97 -23.49
N SER A 510 -41.80 1.78 -23.27
CA SER A 510 -41.91 3.14 -22.71
C SER A 510 -41.32 4.14 -23.70
N THR A 511 -42.15 5.08 -24.14
CA THR A 511 -41.84 6.21 -25.03
C THR A 511 -40.84 7.17 -24.39
N ARG A 512 -39.60 7.24 -24.93
CA ARG A 512 -38.56 8.21 -24.50
C ARG A 512 -38.69 9.55 -25.23
N LEU A 513 -38.70 10.65 -24.48
CA LEU A 513 -38.41 12.01 -24.98
C LEU A 513 -36.93 12.11 -25.40
N PRO A 514 -36.57 13.00 -26.35
CA PRO A 514 -35.18 13.15 -26.80
C PRO A 514 -34.27 13.69 -25.67
N PRO A 515 -33.00 13.27 -25.62
CA PRO A 515 -32.08 13.67 -24.55
C PRO A 515 -31.71 15.16 -24.66
N MET A 516 -31.82 15.87 -23.54
CA MET A 516 -31.58 17.33 -23.38
C MET A 516 -30.19 17.75 -23.89
N SER A 517 -30.09 18.74 -24.77
CA SER A 517 -28.85 19.14 -25.46
C SER A 517 -27.72 19.59 -24.53
N PHE A 518 -26.45 19.55 -24.97
CA PHE A 518 -25.32 20.04 -24.17
C PHE A 518 -25.48 21.50 -23.76
N ALA A 519 -26.01 22.36 -24.64
CA ALA A 519 -26.27 23.77 -24.32
C ALA A 519 -27.31 23.96 -23.20
N GLU A 520 -28.24 23.02 -23.02
CA GLU A 520 -29.20 23.04 -21.92
C GLU A 520 -28.58 22.51 -20.62
N VAL A 521 -27.71 21.50 -20.73
CA VAL A 521 -26.95 20.98 -19.59
C VAL A 521 -25.95 22.03 -19.06
N ASP A 522 -25.33 22.79 -19.96
CA ASP A 522 -24.35 23.83 -19.61
C ASP A 522 -24.95 24.94 -18.74
N LYS A 523 -26.29 25.10 -18.74
CA LYS A 523 -27.00 26.05 -17.87
C LYS A 523 -26.95 25.67 -16.39
N PHE A 524 -26.60 24.42 -16.05
CA PHE A 524 -26.43 24.01 -14.65
C PHE A 524 -25.08 24.43 -14.07
N PHE A 525 -24.07 24.72 -14.90
CA PHE A 525 -22.78 25.19 -14.40
C PHE A 525 -22.91 26.51 -13.64
N GLY A 526 -22.22 26.62 -12.51
CA GLY A 526 -22.27 27.82 -11.67
C GLY A 526 -23.59 28.05 -10.91
N THR A 527 -24.58 27.17 -11.03
CA THR A 527 -25.82 27.26 -10.25
C THR A 527 -25.61 26.75 -8.81
N GLU A 528 -26.56 27.06 -7.91
CA GLU A 528 -26.54 26.51 -6.54
C GLU A 528 -26.68 24.98 -6.52
N ASN A 529 -27.40 24.42 -7.50
CA ASN A 529 -27.62 22.98 -7.62
C ASN A 529 -27.12 22.44 -8.97
N VAL A 530 -25.85 22.02 -8.97
CA VAL A 530 -25.16 21.49 -10.16
C VAL A 530 -25.43 20.00 -10.42
N ARG A 531 -25.95 19.27 -9.43
CA ARG A 531 -26.14 17.81 -9.48
C ARG A 531 -27.03 17.34 -10.64
N PRO A 532 -28.15 18.01 -11.00
CA PRO A 532 -28.98 17.57 -12.12
C PRO A 532 -28.23 17.56 -13.46
N GLY A 533 -27.31 18.49 -13.69
CA GLY A 533 -26.49 18.51 -14.90
C GLY A 533 -25.56 17.29 -15.00
N TYR A 534 -24.93 16.93 -13.87
CA TYR A 534 -24.15 15.70 -13.74
C TYR A 534 -24.99 14.45 -14.04
N ASP A 535 -26.13 14.28 -13.36
CA ASP A 535 -26.97 13.09 -13.50
C ASP A 535 -27.50 12.89 -14.93
N ILE A 536 -27.70 13.98 -15.69
CA ILE A 536 -28.11 13.92 -17.09
C ILE A 536 -26.98 13.37 -17.97
N LEU A 537 -25.75 13.83 -17.75
CA LEU A 537 -24.60 13.39 -18.53
C LEU A 537 -24.13 11.99 -18.11
N GLU A 538 -24.24 11.63 -16.84
CA GLU A 538 -23.95 10.29 -16.33
C GLU A 538 -24.83 9.24 -17.02
N LYS A 539 -26.14 9.51 -17.15
CA LYS A 539 -27.04 8.62 -17.90
C LYS A 539 -26.69 8.48 -19.38
N ARG A 540 -26.15 9.54 -20.00
CA ARG A 540 -25.68 9.46 -21.39
C ARG A 540 -24.41 8.63 -21.49
N TYR A 541 -23.51 8.78 -20.53
CA TYR A 541 -22.32 7.95 -20.40
C TYR A 541 -22.67 6.47 -20.17
N GLU A 542 -23.59 6.15 -19.27
CA GLU A 542 -24.11 4.79 -19.07
C GLU A 542 -24.79 4.23 -20.33
N ALA A 543 -25.38 5.08 -21.16
CA ALA A 543 -25.96 4.70 -22.44
C ALA A 543 -24.93 4.54 -23.58
N GLY A 544 -23.63 4.69 -23.30
CA GLY A 544 -22.53 4.44 -24.23
C GLY A 544 -21.95 5.68 -24.92
N ASP A 545 -22.40 6.90 -24.60
CA ASP A 545 -21.79 8.12 -25.14
C ASP A 545 -20.39 8.32 -24.54
N ARG A 546 -19.38 8.40 -25.41
CA ARG A 546 -17.96 8.60 -25.09
C ARG A 546 -17.36 9.79 -25.84
N SER A 547 -18.21 10.74 -26.26
CA SER A 547 -17.76 11.95 -26.96
C SER A 547 -16.91 12.84 -26.04
N SER A 548 -15.90 13.51 -26.59
CA SER A 548 -15.07 14.46 -25.84
C SER A 548 -15.94 15.56 -25.20
N GLU A 549 -16.96 16.02 -25.93
CA GLU A 549 -17.95 17.01 -25.49
C GLU A 549 -18.72 16.59 -24.23
N LEU A 550 -19.05 15.31 -24.08
CA LEU A 550 -19.66 14.80 -22.86
C LEU A 550 -18.65 14.68 -21.73
N LEU A 551 -17.47 14.13 -22.03
CA LEU A 551 -16.48 13.72 -21.04
C LEU A 551 -15.84 14.92 -20.32
N TRP A 552 -15.51 16.01 -21.04
CA TRP A 552 -14.98 17.21 -20.39
C TRP A 552 -16.04 17.89 -19.51
N ARG A 553 -17.33 17.81 -19.88
CA ARG A 553 -18.44 18.35 -19.08
C ARG A 553 -18.66 17.54 -17.80
N LEU A 554 -18.57 16.21 -17.87
CA LEU A 554 -18.60 15.36 -16.68
C LEU A 554 -17.45 15.70 -15.73
N ALA A 555 -16.23 15.84 -16.25
CA ALA A 555 -15.08 16.28 -15.47
C ALA A 555 -15.32 17.64 -14.79
N ARG A 556 -15.89 18.60 -15.51
CA ARG A 556 -16.29 19.90 -14.95
C ARG A 556 -17.34 19.79 -13.85
N PHE A 557 -18.37 18.97 -14.03
CA PHE A 557 -19.39 18.77 -12.99
C PHE A 557 -18.81 18.10 -11.74
N CYS A 558 -17.92 17.13 -11.89
CA CYS A 558 -17.19 16.53 -10.78
C CYS A 558 -16.40 17.59 -10.00
N HIS A 559 -15.68 18.48 -10.69
CA HIS A 559 -15.00 19.63 -10.08
C HIS A 559 -15.98 20.54 -9.32
N GLU A 560 -17.10 20.93 -9.95
CA GLU A 560 -18.09 21.81 -9.33
C GLU A 560 -18.77 21.17 -8.10
N LEU A 561 -19.01 19.86 -8.13
CA LEU A 561 -19.49 19.09 -6.97
C LEU A 561 -18.42 19.02 -5.88
N ALA A 562 -17.15 18.83 -6.24
CA ALA A 562 -16.02 18.78 -5.31
C ALA A 562 -15.83 20.11 -4.58
N CYS A 563 -16.02 21.25 -5.25
CA CYS A 563 -15.97 22.57 -4.64
C CYS A 563 -17.14 22.85 -3.65
N ARG A 564 -18.25 22.10 -3.76
CA ARG A 564 -19.47 22.32 -2.95
C ARG A 564 -19.63 21.34 -1.79
N THR A 565 -18.80 20.30 -1.70
CA THR A 565 -18.83 19.33 -0.60
C THR A 565 -17.83 19.70 0.48
N THR A 566 -18.26 19.63 1.75
CA THR A 566 -17.37 19.77 2.92
C THR A 566 -16.78 18.42 3.36
N ASP A 567 -17.29 17.31 2.81
CA ASP A 567 -16.77 15.98 3.05
C ASP A 567 -15.49 15.77 2.22
N LYS A 568 -14.37 15.54 2.93
CA LYS A 568 -13.04 15.40 2.34
C LYS A 568 -12.88 14.14 1.49
N GLU A 569 -13.49 13.02 1.89
CA GLU A 569 -13.41 11.78 1.12
C GLU A 569 -14.29 11.89 -0.12
N LYS A 570 -15.49 12.44 0.00
CA LYS A 570 -16.34 12.69 -1.16
C LYS A 570 -15.71 13.70 -2.13
N LYS A 571 -15.01 14.72 -1.63
CA LYS A 571 -14.25 15.67 -2.45
C LYS A 571 -13.18 14.91 -3.25
N LYS A 572 -12.42 14.04 -2.60
CA LYS A 572 -11.40 13.21 -3.22
C LYS A 572 -11.98 12.28 -4.29
N GLU A 573 -13.07 11.56 -3.99
CA GLU A 573 -13.76 10.68 -4.96
C GLU A 573 -14.15 11.43 -6.24
N LEU A 574 -14.81 12.59 -6.08
CA LEU A 574 -15.21 13.44 -7.21
C LEU A 574 -14.01 13.93 -8.02
N ILE A 575 -12.90 14.29 -7.37
CA ILE A 575 -11.69 14.72 -8.08
C ILE A 575 -11.09 13.59 -8.92
N PHE A 576 -11.00 12.37 -8.38
CA PHE A 576 -10.49 11.21 -9.13
C PHE A 576 -11.44 10.76 -10.24
N GLU A 577 -12.74 10.80 -10.00
CA GLU A 577 -13.76 10.53 -11.01
C GLU A 577 -13.69 11.53 -12.17
N GLY A 578 -13.63 12.83 -11.85
CA GLY A 578 -13.50 13.87 -12.87
C GLY A 578 -12.19 13.76 -13.65
N LYS A 579 -11.08 13.35 -13.00
CA LYS A 579 -9.81 13.07 -13.69
C LYS A 579 -9.96 11.93 -14.68
N ARG A 580 -10.65 10.84 -14.31
CA ARG A 580 -10.91 9.72 -15.22
C ARG A 580 -11.68 10.19 -16.46
N PHE A 581 -12.77 10.92 -16.27
CA PHE A 581 -13.56 11.46 -17.39
C PHE A 581 -12.73 12.42 -18.25
N ALA A 582 -11.93 13.30 -17.65
CA ALA A 582 -11.11 14.25 -18.39
C ALA A 582 -10.08 13.55 -19.29
N LEU A 583 -9.35 12.57 -18.75
CA LEU A 583 -8.35 11.80 -19.49
C LEU A 583 -9.00 10.94 -20.60
N GLU A 584 -10.16 10.34 -20.33
CA GLU A 584 -10.94 9.64 -21.35
C GLU A 584 -11.40 10.59 -22.47
N GLY A 585 -11.78 11.83 -22.11
CA GLY A 585 -12.12 12.87 -23.08
C GLY A 585 -10.93 13.29 -23.95
N LEU A 586 -9.74 13.35 -23.37
CA LEU A 586 -8.50 13.63 -24.08
C LEU A 586 -8.11 12.48 -25.02
N GLU A 587 -8.32 11.23 -24.61
CA GLU A 587 -8.13 10.07 -25.48
C GLU A 587 -9.14 10.05 -26.65
N ALA A 588 -10.38 10.47 -26.40
CA ALA A 588 -11.42 10.55 -27.43
C ALA A 588 -11.15 11.65 -28.46
N ASN A 589 -10.62 12.80 -28.03
CA ASN A 589 -10.18 13.86 -28.93
C ASN A 589 -9.05 14.67 -28.28
N ASP A 590 -7.82 14.40 -28.72
CA ASP A 590 -6.63 15.01 -28.14
C ASP A 590 -6.35 16.44 -28.64
N ASP A 591 -7.18 16.93 -29.57
CA ASP A 591 -7.17 18.29 -30.13
C ASP A 591 -8.27 19.19 -29.53
N ASP A 592 -9.22 18.62 -28.80
CA ASP A 592 -10.28 19.36 -28.09
C ASP A 592 -9.69 20.16 -26.92
N PHE A 593 -9.76 21.49 -27.02
CA PHE A 593 -9.25 22.39 -26.01
C PHE A 593 -9.85 22.13 -24.62
N ASN A 594 -11.16 21.88 -24.53
CA ASN A 594 -11.81 21.66 -23.24
C ASN A 594 -11.40 20.31 -22.64
N ALA A 595 -11.21 19.27 -23.46
CA ALA A 595 -10.70 17.98 -23.01
C ALA A 595 -9.28 18.10 -22.43
N ILE A 596 -8.38 18.83 -23.11
CA ILE A 596 -7.02 19.08 -22.61
C ILE A 596 -7.05 19.95 -21.35
N LYS A 597 -7.84 21.03 -21.35
CA LYS A 597 -7.98 21.95 -20.21
C LYS A 597 -8.47 21.21 -18.96
N TRP A 598 -9.56 20.47 -19.06
CA TRP A 598 -10.09 19.73 -17.90
C TRP A 598 -9.17 18.58 -17.50
N SER A 599 -8.40 18.00 -18.43
CA SER A 599 -7.35 17.03 -18.08
C SER A 599 -6.25 17.66 -17.24
N ALA A 600 -5.79 18.86 -17.61
CA ALA A 600 -4.81 19.61 -16.83
C ALA A 600 -5.36 19.97 -15.44
N ILE A 601 -6.56 20.56 -15.36
CA ILE A 601 -7.20 20.96 -14.10
C ILE A 601 -7.36 19.77 -13.15
N MET A 602 -7.99 18.69 -13.61
CA MET A 602 -8.28 17.53 -12.76
C MET A 602 -7.02 16.78 -12.37
N THR A 603 -6.02 16.70 -13.26
CA THR A 603 -4.72 16.11 -12.93
C THR A 603 -4.02 16.93 -11.84
N GLY A 604 -3.99 18.26 -11.98
CA GLY A 604 -3.41 19.16 -10.97
C GLY A 604 -4.09 19.02 -9.61
N GLN A 605 -5.42 19.07 -9.57
CA GLN A 605 -6.18 18.92 -8.32
C GLN A 605 -6.01 17.54 -7.68
N SER A 606 -5.87 16.48 -8.48
CA SER A 606 -5.65 15.13 -7.95
C SER A 606 -4.34 15.00 -7.16
N THR A 607 -3.34 15.84 -7.45
CA THR A 607 -2.05 15.82 -6.75
C THR A 607 -2.18 16.22 -5.28
N ASP A 608 -3.22 16.95 -4.87
CA ASP A 608 -3.45 17.27 -3.46
C ASP A 608 -3.70 16.01 -2.61
N TYR A 609 -4.14 14.92 -3.24
CA TYR A 609 -4.55 13.67 -2.60
C TYR A 609 -3.57 12.49 -2.79
N MET A 610 -2.38 12.75 -3.35
CA MET A 610 -1.38 11.72 -3.70
C MET A 610 -0.16 11.71 -2.76
N GLY A 611 0.57 10.59 -2.71
CA GLY A 611 1.85 10.51 -2.02
C GLY A 611 2.97 11.25 -2.76
N THR A 612 4.08 11.60 -2.09
CA THR A 612 5.17 12.40 -2.69
C THR A 612 5.71 11.83 -4.00
N LYS A 613 5.87 10.50 -4.10
CA LYS A 613 6.32 9.83 -5.33
C LYS A 613 5.31 9.99 -6.47
N GLU A 614 4.04 9.72 -6.19
CA GLU A 614 2.95 9.83 -7.16
C GLU A 614 2.76 11.29 -7.61
N LYS A 615 2.87 12.26 -6.69
CA LYS A 615 2.85 13.70 -7.02
C LYS A 615 3.97 14.06 -7.98
N ILE A 616 5.17 13.53 -7.77
CA ILE A 616 6.30 13.74 -8.69
C ILE A 616 5.92 13.15 -10.06
N GLU A 617 5.61 11.87 -10.17
CA GLU A 617 5.25 11.24 -11.46
C GLU A 617 4.09 11.97 -12.19
N GLU A 618 3.04 12.35 -11.45
CA GLU A 618 1.88 13.07 -11.99
C GLU A 618 2.17 14.53 -12.34
N SER A 619 3.12 15.18 -11.66
CA SER A 619 3.47 16.58 -11.94
C SER A 619 4.16 16.76 -13.30
N GLY A 620 4.82 15.72 -13.84
CA GLY A 620 5.32 15.71 -15.21
C GLY A 620 4.18 15.70 -16.23
N LYS A 621 3.21 14.78 -16.06
CA LYS A 621 2.01 14.71 -16.91
C LYS A 621 1.18 15.98 -16.84
N PHE A 622 1.02 16.53 -15.65
CA PHE A 622 0.35 17.80 -15.42
C PHE A 622 1.02 18.92 -16.22
N LYS A 623 2.35 19.02 -16.17
CA LYS A 623 3.11 20.01 -16.94
C LYS A 623 2.89 19.86 -18.44
N ASP A 624 2.98 18.65 -18.97
CA ASP A 624 2.77 18.39 -20.40
C ASP A 624 1.36 18.79 -20.85
N LEU A 625 0.34 18.43 -20.07
CA LEU A 625 -1.06 18.81 -20.34
C LEU A 625 -1.25 20.33 -20.26
N LEU A 626 -0.62 20.98 -19.30
CA LEU A 626 -0.70 22.42 -19.08
C LEU A 626 -0.06 23.19 -20.23
N ASP A 627 1.13 22.76 -20.66
CA ASP A 627 1.84 23.34 -21.80
C ASP A 627 1.05 23.09 -23.11
N LYS A 628 0.46 21.90 -23.30
CA LYS A 628 -0.41 21.59 -24.44
C LYS A 628 -1.68 22.48 -24.46
N ALA A 629 -2.29 22.73 -23.31
CA ALA A 629 -3.48 23.56 -23.19
C ALA A 629 -3.17 25.04 -23.45
N LEU A 630 -2.08 25.56 -22.88
CA LEU A 630 -1.64 26.95 -23.06
C LEU A 630 -1.11 27.22 -24.48
N ALA A 631 -0.65 26.20 -25.19
CA ALA A 631 -0.33 26.31 -26.61
C ALA A 631 -1.58 26.56 -27.48
N LYS A 632 -2.77 26.13 -27.03
CA LYS A 632 -4.05 26.36 -27.72
C LYS A 632 -4.69 27.69 -27.33
N ASP A 633 -4.67 28.02 -26.05
CA ASP A 633 -5.13 29.30 -25.53
C ASP A 633 -4.14 29.84 -24.50
N SER A 634 -3.26 30.73 -24.95
CA SER A 634 -2.22 31.32 -24.12
C SER A 634 -2.74 32.36 -23.13
N LYS A 635 -4.02 32.74 -23.23
CA LYS A 635 -4.68 33.74 -22.37
C LYS A 635 -5.67 33.12 -21.38
N GLU A 636 -5.79 31.80 -21.36
CA GLU A 636 -6.68 31.13 -20.42
C GLU A 636 -6.18 31.34 -18.98
N PHE A 637 -6.87 32.21 -18.25
CA PHE A 637 -6.42 32.71 -16.94
C PHE A 637 -6.26 31.60 -15.88
N SER A 638 -7.07 30.53 -15.94
CA SER A 638 -6.99 29.43 -14.98
C SER A 638 -5.77 28.54 -15.24
N LEU A 639 -5.42 28.32 -16.51
CA LEU A 639 -4.21 27.59 -16.92
C LEU A 639 -2.94 28.40 -16.60
N LEU A 640 -2.95 29.71 -16.89
CA LEU A 640 -1.86 30.62 -16.52
C LEU A 640 -1.61 30.60 -15.01
N HIS A 641 -2.68 30.72 -14.22
CA HIS A 641 -2.58 30.64 -12.76
C HIS A 641 -2.00 29.30 -12.28
N MET A 642 -2.46 28.19 -12.85
CA MET A 642 -1.94 26.86 -12.55
C MET A 642 -0.45 26.72 -12.88
N ARG A 643 0.00 27.26 -14.01
CA ARG A 643 1.43 27.24 -14.40
C ARG A 643 2.26 28.11 -13.47
N GLY A 644 1.77 29.29 -13.11
CA GLY A 644 2.39 30.15 -12.12
C GLY A 644 2.55 29.49 -10.75
N ARG A 645 1.52 28.81 -10.25
CA ARG A 645 1.59 28.04 -8.99
C ARG A 645 2.58 26.88 -9.05
N TYR A 646 2.60 26.17 -10.17
CA TYR A 646 3.53 25.08 -10.41
C TYR A 646 4.98 25.59 -10.39
N SER A 647 5.26 26.62 -11.18
CA SER A 647 6.57 27.26 -11.27
C SER A 647 7.04 27.81 -9.91
N TYR A 648 6.15 28.43 -9.14
CA TYR A 648 6.47 28.90 -7.79
C TYR A 648 6.79 27.76 -6.82
N SER A 649 6.08 26.64 -6.92
CA SER A 649 6.35 25.44 -6.10
C SER A 649 7.71 24.82 -6.46
N VAL A 650 8.00 24.69 -7.77
CA VAL A 650 9.28 24.18 -8.28
C VAL A 650 10.45 25.08 -7.88
N ALA A 651 10.28 26.41 -7.95
CA ALA A 651 11.29 27.37 -7.55
C ALA A 651 11.68 27.23 -6.07
N ASN A 652 10.70 26.92 -5.22
CA ASN A 652 10.87 26.81 -3.77
C ASN A 652 11.21 25.40 -3.25
N LEU A 653 11.44 24.42 -4.12
CA LEU A 653 11.87 23.08 -3.69
C LEU A 653 13.17 23.14 -2.87
N SER A 654 13.23 22.45 -1.75
CA SER A 654 14.47 22.29 -0.98
C SER A 654 15.53 21.53 -1.78
N TRP A 655 16.79 21.64 -1.37
CA TRP A 655 17.89 20.88 -2.00
C TRP A 655 17.63 19.37 -1.99
N ILE A 656 17.01 18.85 -0.92
CA ILE A 656 16.66 17.43 -0.79
C ILE A 656 15.55 17.04 -1.78
N GLU A 657 14.50 17.86 -1.90
CA GLU A 657 13.39 17.62 -2.84
C GLU A 657 13.85 17.71 -4.30
N ARG A 658 14.76 18.64 -4.64
CA ARG A 658 15.36 18.71 -5.98
C ARG A 658 16.19 17.47 -6.29
N LYS A 659 16.92 16.93 -5.31
CA LYS A 659 17.70 15.70 -5.47
C LYS A 659 16.79 14.48 -5.65
N ALA A 660 15.67 14.42 -4.94
CA ALA A 660 14.65 13.40 -5.14
C ALA A 660 14.03 13.50 -6.55
N ALA A 661 13.62 14.70 -6.97
CA ALA A 661 13.07 14.94 -8.31
C ALA A 661 14.06 14.57 -9.44
N ALA A 662 15.35 14.85 -9.26
CA ALA A 662 16.39 14.49 -10.24
C ALA A 662 16.48 12.97 -10.47
N MET A 663 16.19 12.14 -9.46
CA MET A 663 16.16 10.68 -9.64
C MET A 663 15.01 10.21 -10.55
N PHE A 664 13.92 10.98 -10.64
CA PHE A 664 12.74 10.63 -11.43
C PHE A 664 12.74 11.23 -12.84
N TYR A 665 13.28 12.43 -13.02
CA TYR A 665 13.24 13.14 -14.31
C TYR A 665 14.57 13.17 -15.08
N GLY A 666 15.65 12.62 -14.52
CA GLY A 666 17.02 12.75 -15.03
C GLY A 666 17.62 14.15 -14.83
N THR A 667 16.83 15.20 -15.08
CA THR A 667 17.13 16.60 -14.77
C THR A 667 15.97 17.18 -13.95
N PRO A 668 16.19 17.71 -12.74
CA PRO A 668 15.10 18.23 -11.91
C PRO A 668 14.43 19.43 -12.62
N PRO A 669 13.09 19.58 -12.51
CA PRO A 669 12.41 20.70 -13.13
C PRO A 669 12.97 22.02 -12.58
N THR A 670 13.31 22.92 -13.47
CA THR A 670 13.79 24.26 -13.14
C THR A 670 12.72 25.26 -13.50
N ALA A 671 12.29 26.05 -12.52
CA ALA A 671 11.45 27.21 -12.72
C ALA A 671 11.92 28.31 -11.76
N THR A 672 11.72 29.55 -12.15
CA THR A 672 12.09 30.73 -11.37
C THR A 672 10.87 31.37 -10.74
N ILE A 673 11.08 32.10 -9.64
CA ILE A 673 10.02 32.90 -9.01
C ILE A 673 9.52 33.98 -9.99
N ASP A 674 10.36 34.44 -10.92
CA ASP A 674 10.01 35.44 -11.94
C ASP A 674 9.06 34.89 -12.99
N GLU A 675 9.34 33.69 -13.54
CA GLU A 675 8.44 32.99 -14.47
C GLU A 675 7.07 32.72 -13.81
N ALA A 676 7.07 32.35 -12.54
CA ALA A 676 5.83 32.16 -11.79
C ALA A 676 5.02 33.45 -11.66
N LEU A 677 5.69 34.57 -11.39
CA LEU A 677 5.05 35.88 -11.25
C LEU A 677 4.49 36.38 -12.59
N GLU A 678 5.20 36.18 -13.70
CA GLU A 678 4.77 36.56 -15.04
C GLU A 678 3.43 35.90 -15.41
N ASP A 679 3.32 34.58 -15.21
CA ASP A 679 2.09 33.84 -15.46
C ASP A 679 0.91 34.29 -14.58
N LEU A 680 1.16 34.55 -13.30
CA LEU A 680 0.11 35.00 -12.38
C LEU A 680 -0.35 36.43 -12.69
N LEU A 681 0.56 37.30 -13.14
CA LEU A 681 0.23 38.64 -13.60
C LEU A 681 -0.57 38.59 -14.91
N ALA A 682 -0.22 37.72 -15.85
CA ALA A 682 -1.00 37.49 -17.06
C ALA A 682 -2.41 36.97 -16.73
N ALA A 683 -2.54 36.04 -15.77
CA ALA A 683 -3.84 35.60 -15.27
C ALA A 683 -4.64 36.75 -14.61
N TYR A 684 -3.95 37.68 -13.94
CA TYR A 684 -4.56 38.86 -13.33
C TYR A 684 -5.07 39.87 -14.36
N GLU A 685 -4.39 40.03 -15.50
CA GLU A 685 -4.86 40.90 -16.60
C GLU A 685 -6.21 40.43 -17.16
N GLU A 686 -6.40 39.11 -17.26
CA GLU A 686 -7.61 38.50 -17.80
C GLU A 686 -8.73 38.36 -16.74
N LYS A 687 -8.37 38.07 -15.46
CA LYS A 687 -9.32 38.01 -14.34
C LYS A 687 -8.83 38.78 -13.10
N PRO A 688 -9.09 40.11 -13.02
CA PRO A 688 -8.55 40.96 -11.96
C PRO A 688 -9.10 40.72 -10.55
N GLU A 689 -10.34 40.21 -10.44
CA GLU A 689 -11.05 40.00 -9.17
C GLU A 689 -11.09 38.52 -8.79
N TRP A 690 -9.92 37.88 -8.75
CA TRP A 690 -9.78 36.48 -8.33
C TRP A 690 -8.90 36.39 -7.08
N ILE A 691 -9.52 36.13 -5.93
CA ILE A 691 -8.89 36.13 -4.61
C ILE A 691 -7.65 35.23 -4.57
N GLU A 692 -7.76 34.00 -5.09
CA GLU A 692 -6.64 33.05 -5.07
C GLU A 692 -5.44 33.55 -5.88
N ASN A 693 -5.66 34.04 -7.10
CA ASN A 693 -4.56 34.54 -7.94
C ASN A 693 -3.88 35.77 -7.32
N LEU A 694 -4.67 36.74 -6.84
CA LEU A 694 -4.17 37.93 -6.17
C LEU A 694 -3.35 37.59 -4.91
N PHE A 695 -3.77 36.58 -4.15
CA PHE A 695 -3.06 36.11 -2.97
C PHE A 695 -1.68 35.54 -3.32
N TYR A 696 -1.58 34.71 -4.37
CA TYR A 696 -0.31 34.16 -4.84
C TYR A 696 0.64 35.25 -5.38
N ILE A 697 0.13 36.23 -6.13
CA ILE A 697 0.92 37.39 -6.57
C ILE A 697 1.49 38.15 -5.36
N ALA A 698 0.65 38.44 -4.37
CA ALA A 698 1.06 39.15 -3.17
C ALA A 698 2.14 38.39 -2.37
N ARG A 699 1.98 37.06 -2.23
CA ARG A 699 2.94 36.20 -1.55
C ARG A 699 4.29 36.17 -2.27
N ILE A 700 4.29 36.08 -3.61
CA ILE A 700 5.52 36.12 -4.39
C ILE A 700 6.25 37.46 -4.22
N TYR A 701 5.54 38.59 -4.28
CA TYR A 701 6.16 39.88 -4.02
C TYR A 701 6.74 39.96 -2.60
N LEU A 702 6.04 39.40 -1.61
CA LEU A 702 6.53 39.35 -0.23
C LEU A 702 7.82 38.51 -0.11
N ASP A 703 7.89 37.35 -0.76
CA ASP A 703 9.07 36.48 -0.75
C ASP A 703 10.27 37.10 -1.47
N LYS A 704 10.00 37.90 -2.51
CA LYS A 704 11.00 38.72 -3.20
C LYS A 704 11.46 39.94 -2.38
N GLY A 705 10.82 40.22 -1.25
CA GLY A 705 11.09 41.41 -0.42
C GLY A 705 10.47 42.70 -0.95
N ASP A 706 9.66 42.65 -2.01
CA ASP A 706 8.92 43.80 -2.56
C ASP A 706 7.64 44.04 -1.75
N LYS A 707 7.83 44.66 -0.58
CA LYS A 707 6.75 44.95 0.37
C LYS A 707 5.71 45.91 -0.19
N GLU A 708 6.08 46.79 -1.13
CA GLU A 708 5.17 47.76 -1.72
C GLU A 708 4.13 47.06 -2.60
N ASN A 709 4.58 46.22 -3.53
CA ASN A 709 3.67 45.44 -4.35
C ASN A 709 2.93 44.36 -3.55
N ALA A 710 3.59 43.71 -2.58
CA ALA A 710 2.92 42.77 -1.68
C ALA A 710 1.73 43.42 -0.96
N LYS A 711 1.94 44.62 -0.37
CA LYS A 711 0.89 45.40 0.28
C LYS A 711 -0.23 45.79 -0.69
N LYS A 712 0.12 46.22 -1.91
CA LYS A 712 -0.85 46.56 -2.96
C LYS A 712 -1.77 45.38 -3.28
N PHE A 713 -1.23 44.20 -3.51
CA PHE A 713 -2.02 43.02 -3.89
C PHE A 713 -2.77 42.39 -2.71
N PHE A 714 -2.18 42.30 -1.51
CA PHE A 714 -2.95 41.84 -0.34
C PHE A 714 -4.10 42.78 0.01
N SER A 715 -3.94 44.10 -0.17
CA SER A 715 -5.03 45.06 0.05
C SER A 715 -6.20 44.82 -0.93
N LYS A 716 -5.91 44.40 -2.17
CA LYS A 716 -6.94 43.98 -3.13
C LYS A 716 -7.64 42.71 -2.68
N VAL A 717 -6.91 41.72 -2.17
CA VAL A 717 -7.50 40.48 -1.63
C VAL A 717 -8.49 40.79 -0.51
N VAL A 718 -8.10 41.64 0.45
CA VAL A 718 -8.93 42.00 1.61
C VAL A 718 -10.16 42.84 1.23
N ALA A 719 -10.10 43.57 0.12
CA ALA A 719 -11.23 44.36 -0.37
C ALA A 719 -12.31 43.53 -1.08
N LEU A 720 -12.02 42.27 -1.44
CA LEU A 720 -12.97 41.38 -2.12
C LEU A 720 -13.81 40.59 -1.12
N THR A 721 -15.07 40.34 -1.50
CA THR A 721 -16.00 39.52 -0.71
C THR A 721 -15.78 38.05 -1.05
N PRO A 722 -15.34 37.20 -0.11
CA PRO A 722 -15.14 35.78 -0.35
C PRO A 722 -16.47 35.05 -0.54
N VAL A 723 -16.56 34.15 -1.53
CA VAL A 723 -17.78 33.41 -1.84
C VAL A 723 -17.83 32.01 -1.20
N ASP A 724 -16.69 31.49 -0.76
CA ASP A 724 -16.57 30.18 -0.12
C ASP A 724 -15.64 30.21 1.11
N GLU A 725 -15.48 29.05 1.75
CA GLU A 725 -14.63 28.90 2.94
C GLU A 725 -13.13 29.07 2.63
N GLU A 726 -12.66 28.58 1.49
CA GLU A 726 -11.25 28.65 1.14
C GLU A 726 -10.83 30.09 0.77
N GLU A 727 -11.70 30.88 0.16
CA GLU A 727 -11.49 32.32 -0.06
C GLU A 727 -11.55 33.10 1.25
N ARG A 728 -12.44 32.74 2.19
CA ARG A 728 -12.48 33.35 3.53
C ARG A 728 -11.15 33.16 4.24
N ASP A 729 -10.59 31.96 4.21
CA ASP A 729 -9.30 31.66 4.82
C ASP A 729 -8.17 32.47 4.19
N ARG A 730 -8.13 32.56 2.85
CA ARG A 730 -7.14 33.38 2.12
C ARG A 730 -7.26 34.87 2.44
N VAL A 731 -8.48 35.40 2.59
CA VAL A 731 -8.71 36.80 3.00
C VAL A 731 -8.24 37.04 4.44
N GLN A 732 -8.49 36.10 5.35
CA GLN A 732 -7.98 36.19 6.73
C GLN A 732 -6.46 36.12 6.78
N GLU A 733 -5.84 35.25 5.98
CA GLU A 733 -4.39 35.15 5.89
C GLU A 733 -3.76 36.39 5.27
N ALA A 734 -4.35 36.93 4.20
CA ALA A 734 -3.92 38.20 3.59
C ALA A 734 -3.95 39.34 4.60
N ASN A 735 -4.98 39.43 5.44
CA ASN A 735 -5.05 40.41 6.53
C ASN A 735 -3.90 40.27 7.53
N LYS A 736 -3.52 39.03 7.89
CA LYS A 736 -2.37 38.79 8.79
C LYS A 736 -1.04 39.14 8.14
N LEU A 737 -0.87 38.83 6.85
CA LEU A 737 0.35 39.11 6.10
C LEU A 737 0.53 40.59 5.74
N LEU A 738 -0.57 41.34 5.60
CA LEU A 738 -0.53 42.80 5.47
C LEU A 738 0.18 43.47 6.65
N ALA A 739 0.08 42.93 7.86
CA ALA A 739 0.78 43.47 9.02
C ALA A 739 2.31 43.26 8.96
N LYS A 740 2.81 42.39 8.07
CA LYS A 740 4.24 42.10 7.87
C LYS A 740 4.85 42.85 6.68
N CYS A 741 4.00 43.38 5.79
CA CYS A 741 4.38 44.24 4.66
C CYS A 741 4.58 45.67 5.16
#